data_AF-A0A9E0WWT1-F1
#
_entry.id   AF-A0A9E0WWT1-F1
#
_cell.length_a   1.000
_cell.length_b   1.000
_cell.length_c   1.000
_cell.angle_alpha   90.00
_cell.angle_beta   90.00
_cell.angle_gamma   90.00
#
_symmetry.space_group_name_H-M   'P 1'
#
loop_
_entity.id
_entity.type
_entity.pdbx_description
1 polymer ?
#
loop_
_entity_poly.entity_id
_entity_poly.type
_entity_poly.pdbx_seq_one_letter_code
_entity_poly.pdbx_strand_id
1 'polypeptide(L)'
;MDRLAALANLGQSLWIDDLSREMIVGALARRVAEQGLKGVTSNPTIFEHAIHASTAYDADIRARALAGDHATQIYERLTTTDVRDACDVLRPVYDETACRDGYVSLEVSPHLARDAQGSIAEATRLWRTVDRPNLMIKIPGTRPGLDAIEALLFDGINVNITLLFSVRRYEQVATAYMRALRRRLDAGQPVAAIASVASFFLSRIDVMVDALLRQYPRPGNHAPEQPDPHDLLGRAAIANARLAYRALQRVLRGQAWKALAAAGAQPQRLLWASTSTKEPAYSDVMYVEPLIGPHTVDTLPGKTIAAFADHGVPRATIAEGQKDAQRTMRTLKALGIDIDHVTEQLEIEGIAKFIAPYDKLVAALETKRAANVAAGDIAPLAAMATRLRRDVIEMTTAAGSGHPTSCMSMAEIVAALMFRRMRWDPSQPKARDVDTFVLSKGHAAPILWAALHEAGAIREDILSLRRIDSTLEGHPTTRNPWVRVNTGSLGQGLAAANGIALANRLDGIDAKVYCVLGDGECSEGSVWEAAQFASLSGLGGVVAIVDENGLAQSGPAPYDHRSSVFAERFRAFGWQAIEIDGHDLVQVLDALSRAAAAHQPYAIVARTVKGRGVSFVAGQDGWHGKAFDAGQRDRALAELGDPPVQLAVEPRHVRHAPREHTAPRDAPRPDYRRGDRVATRTAFGNALVKLGEADPDLVVIDGDVQNSTGTKDFGQHYPERFFEGYIAEQNMVGAALGLASCGKTPVAATFACFLTRASDFIRMAAHTHPKHLVLCGSHCGISIGEDGPSQMGLEDIALFRALNGSTVLYPCDAVSAERLTEAAAHTDGIVYLRTTRPKTEVLYENDETFPVGGSKTLRESRDDDATIVAAGITVHEALKAHDALRRHGIAARVIDAYSVKPIDVETLRRAARETRHVVVVEDHWIDGGLGDAVAAVLDGDADLRRLAVRDEPRSGDAEELLERYGISSHAIEQAVLASQSAERRIA
;
A
#
# COMPACT_ATOMS: atom_id res chain seq x y z
N MET A 1 -1.43 -45.01 44.81
CA MET A 1 -0.78 -44.35 43.66
C MET A 1 -1.88 -43.59 42.95
N ASP A 2 -1.71 -42.29 42.65
CA ASP A 2 -2.72 -41.53 41.90
C ASP A 2 -2.99 -42.24 40.56
N ARG A 3 -4.27 -42.45 40.22
CA ARG A 3 -4.70 -43.13 38.98
C ARG A 3 -4.14 -42.43 37.76
N LEU A 4 -4.04 -41.09 37.81
CA LEU A 4 -3.47 -40.26 36.76
C LEU A 4 -1.97 -40.49 36.60
N ALA A 5 -1.22 -40.49 37.71
CA ALA A 5 0.23 -40.75 37.69
C ALA A 5 0.57 -42.16 37.16
N ALA A 6 -0.34 -43.14 37.34
CA ALA A 6 -0.15 -44.49 36.84
C ALA A 6 -0.13 -44.59 35.29
N LEU A 7 -0.70 -43.61 34.56
CA LEU A 7 -0.71 -43.59 33.09
C LEU A 7 0.70 -43.57 32.49
N ALA A 8 1.63 -42.87 33.14
CA ALA A 8 3.02 -42.78 32.70
C ALA A 8 3.71 -44.16 32.67
N ASN A 9 3.41 -45.02 33.65
CA ASN A 9 3.94 -46.40 33.71
C ASN A 9 3.39 -47.28 32.57
N LEU A 10 2.24 -46.91 32.00
CA LEU A 10 1.62 -47.59 30.86
C LEU A 10 2.05 -46.99 29.51
N GLY A 11 2.96 -46.01 29.54
CA GLY A 11 3.54 -45.38 28.36
C GLY A 11 2.67 -44.29 27.71
N GLN A 12 1.63 -43.82 28.40
CA GLN A 12 0.77 -42.71 27.99
C GLN A 12 1.10 -41.44 28.80
N SER A 13 1.27 -40.31 28.11
CA SER A 13 1.53 -39.02 28.75
C SER A 13 0.22 -38.26 29.01
N LEU A 14 0.02 -37.81 30.25
CA LEU A 14 -1.11 -36.96 30.63
C LEU A 14 -0.84 -35.49 30.29
N TRP A 15 -1.68 -34.91 29.45
CA TRP A 15 -1.70 -33.48 29.16
C TRP A 15 -3.02 -32.86 29.62
N ILE A 16 -2.98 -31.59 30.02
CA ILE A 16 -4.19 -30.83 30.37
C ILE A 16 -4.62 -29.96 29.18
N ASP A 17 -5.92 -29.98 28.89
CA ASP A 17 -6.58 -29.13 27.88
C ASP A 17 -7.15 -27.86 28.51
N ASP A 18 -6.25 -27.09 29.13
CA ASP A 18 -6.54 -25.81 29.78
C ASP A 18 -5.23 -25.05 30.04
N LEU A 19 -5.26 -23.73 29.89
CA LEU A 19 -4.14 -22.84 30.20
C LEU A 19 -4.66 -21.44 30.50
N SER A 20 -4.36 -20.94 31.69
CA SER A 20 -4.63 -19.57 32.10
C SER A 20 -3.49 -19.03 32.95
N ARG A 21 -3.33 -17.70 32.98
CA ARG A 21 -2.32 -17.03 33.80
C ARG A 21 -2.40 -17.39 35.28
N GLU A 22 -3.62 -17.52 35.80
CA GLU A 22 -3.86 -17.95 37.19
C GLU A 22 -3.40 -19.39 37.43
N MET A 23 -3.61 -20.29 36.46
CA MET A 23 -3.13 -21.67 36.55
C MET A 23 -1.60 -21.72 36.56
N ILE A 24 -0.94 -20.95 35.69
CA ILE A 24 0.53 -20.91 35.58
C ILE A 24 1.16 -20.48 36.89
N VAL A 25 0.67 -19.38 37.48
CA VAL A 25 1.23 -18.81 38.72
C VAL A 25 0.89 -19.66 39.95
N GLY A 26 -0.24 -20.35 39.96
CA GLY A 26 -0.73 -21.06 41.15
C GLY A 26 -0.63 -22.58 41.09
N ALA A 27 -1.43 -23.20 40.23
CA ALA A 27 -1.76 -24.63 40.33
C ALA A 27 -0.91 -25.55 39.42
N LEU A 28 -0.27 -25.02 38.38
CA LEU A 28 0.38 -25.82 37.35
C LEU A 28 1.56 -26.63 37.90
N ALA A 29 2.47 -26.01 38.65
CA ALA A 29 3.62 -26.68 39.26
C ALA A 29 3.18 -27.81 40.22
N ARG A 30 2.09 -27.58 40.98
CA ARG A 30 1.52 -28.60 41.87
C ARG A 30 0.98 -29.79 41.07
N ARG A 31 0.27 -29.56 39.96
CA ARG A 31 -0.23 -30.65 39.09
C ARG A 31 0.89 -31.46 38.46
N VAL A 32 2.00 -30.83 38.11
CA VAL A 32 3.22 -31.53 37.65
C VAL A 32 3.75 -32.46 38.72
N ALA A 33 3.90 -31.97 39.96
CA ALA A 33 4.46 -32.74 41.07
C ALA A 33 3.52 -33.85 41.59
N GLU A 34 2.23 -33.56 41.74
CA GLU A 34 1.28 -34.44 42.44
C GLU A 34 0.48 -35.35 41.50
N GLN A 35 0.10 -34.86 40.31
CA GLN A 35 -0.79 -35.58 39.38
C GLN A 35 -0.04 -36.20 38.18
N GLY A 36 1.29 -36.02 38.12
CA GLY A 36 2.11 -36.53 37.03
C GLY A 36 1.83 -35.85 35.68
N LEU A 37 1.40 -34.58 35.68
CA LEU A 37 1.17 -33.81 34.45
C LEU A 37 2.46 -33.70 33.61
N LYS A 38 2.38 -34.05 32.33
CA LYS A 38 3.52 -34.12 31.39
C LYS A 38 3.44 -33.14 30.22
N GLY A 39 2.37 -32.36 30.11
CA GLY A 39 2.26 -31.31 29.09
C GLY A 39 0.97 -30.52 29.19
N VAL A 40 0.90 -29.43 28.43
CA VAL A 40 -0.25 -28.53 28.38
C VAL A 40 -0.59 -28.20 26.93
N THR A 41 -1.88 -28.15 26.63
CA THR A 41 -2.40 -27.72 25.35
C THR A 41 -3.32 -26.51 25.54
N SER A 42 -3.18 -25.52 24.66
CA SER A 42 -4.04 -24.34 24.61
C SER A 42 -4.72 -24.23 23.25
N ASN A 43 -5.89 -23.60 23.17
CA ASN A 43 -6.59 -23.36 21.92
C ASN A 43 -7.29 -21.98 22.00
N PRO A 44 -7.81 -21.43 20.89
CA PRO A 44 -8.47 -20.14 20.91
C PRO A 44 -9.61 -20.02 21.91
N THR A 45 -10.39 -21.08 22.14
CA THR A 45 -11.49 -21.09 23.13
C THR A 45 -10.95 -21.01 24.56
N ILE A 46 -9.85 -21.69 24.88
CA ILE A 46 -9.21 -21.64 26.21
C ILE A 46 -8.76 -20.20 26.50
N PHE A 47 -8.07 -19.56 25.55
CA PHE A 47 -7.63 -18.17 25.73
C PHE A 47 -8.79 -17.18 25.71
N GLU A 48 -9.83 -17.41 24.91
CA GLU A 48 -11.05 -16.60 24.93
C GLU A 48 -11.69 -16.58 26.32
N HIS A 49 -11.89 -17.75 26.92
CA HIS A 49 -12.41 -17.85 28.28
C HIS A 49 -11.45 -17.23 29.30
N ALA A 50 -10.13 -17.50 29.22
CA ALA A 50 -9.16 -16.99 30.19
C ALA A 50 -9.05 -15.46 30.17
N ILE A 51 -9.00 -14.85 28.99
CA ILE A 51 -8.87 -13.40 28.80
C ILE A 51 -10.18 -12.66 29.13
N HIS A 52 -11.32 -13.29 28.85
CA HIS A 52 -12.62 -12.70 29.10
C HIS A 52 -13.04 -12.82 30.57
N ALA A 53 -12.82 -13.97 31.21
CA ALA A 53 -13.34 -14.26 32.55
C ALA A 53 -12.46 -13.74 33.70
N SER A 54 -11.26 -13.22 33.41
CA SER A 54 -10.31 -12.73 34.42
C SER A 54 -9.85 -11.30 34.14
N THR A 55 -9.51 -10.58 35.20
CA THR A 55 -8.86 -9.25 35.15
C THR A 55 -7.33 -9.34 35.07
N ALA A 56 -6.76 -10.55 35.16
CA ALA A 56 -5.31 -10.78 35.16
C ALA A 56 -4.58 -10.32 33.88
N TYR A 57 -5.33 -10.05 32.81
CA TYR A 57 -4.82 -9.58 31.51
C TYR A 57 -5.01 -8.07 31.30
N ASP A 58 -5.84 -7.40 32.11
CA ASP A 58 -6.31 -6.05 31.79
C ASP A 58 -5.19 -4.99 31.80
N ALA A 59 -4.20 -5.13 32.68
CA ALA A 59 -3.05 -4.23 32.74
C ALA A 59 -2.18 -4.32 31.48
N ASP A 60 -1.91 -5.53 31.00
CA ASP A 60 -1.14 -5.76 29.78
C ASP A 60 -1.92 -5.31 28.55
N ILE A 61 -3.22 -5.62 28.48
CA ILE A 61 -4.10 -5.18 27.40
C ILE A 61 -4.11 -3.65 27.33
N ARG A 62 -4.25 -2.96 28.48
CA ARG A 62 -4.21 -1.49 28.55
C ARG A 62 -2.88 -0.94 28.07
N ALA A 63 -1.76 -1.46 28.60
CA ALA A 63 -0.44 -0.98 28.24
C ALA A 63 -0.16 -1.11 26.73
N ARG A 64 -0.59 -2.23 26.13
CA ARG A 64 -0.42 -2.48 24.69
C ARG A 64 -1.39 -1.69 23.83
N ALA A 65 -2.64 -1.54 24.27
CA ALA A 65 -3.62 -0.69 23.60
C ALA A 65 -3.15 0.76 23.51
N LEU A 66 -2.57 1.31 24.58
CA LEU A 66 -1.99 2.66 24.61
C LEU A 66 -0.69 2.76 23.79
N ALA A 67 0.07 1.67 23.67
CA ALA A 67 1.24 1.60 22.79
C ALA A 67 0.87 1.52 21.29
N GLY A 68 -0.43 1.37 20.97
CA GLY A 68 -0.93 1.29 19.60
C GLY A 68 -0.97 -0.11 19.00
N ASP A 69 -0.72 -1.16 19.79
CA ASP A 69 -0.79 -2.55 19.32
C ASP A 69 -2.24 -2.91 18.94
N HIS A 70 -2.43 -3.67 17.86
CA HIS A 70 -3.72 -4.21 17.44
C HIS A 70 -4.13 -5.46 18.24
N ALA A 71 -5.42 -5.82 18.25
CA ALA A 71 -5.92 -6.96 19.02
C ALA A 71 -5.17 -8.28 18.77
N THR A 72 -4.74 -8.57 17.54
CA THR A 72 -3.95 -9.78 17.21
C THR A 72 -2.53 -9.73 17.78
N GLN A 73 -1.89 -8.56 17.76
CA GLN A 73 -0.56 -8.35 18.38
C GLN A 73 -0.66 -8.45 19.91
N ILE A 74 -1.71 -7.89 20.50
CA ILE A 74 -2.01 -8.02 21.93
C ILE A 74 -2.22 -9.50 22.27
N TYR A 75 -3.10 -10.19 21.54
CA TYR A 75 -3.36 -11.62 21.71
C TYR A 75 -2.07 -12.44 21.67
N GLU A 76 -1.25 -12.24 20.65
CA GLU A 76 0.00 -12.97 20.51
C GLU A 76 0.96 -12.67 21.67
N ARG A 77 1.09 -11.41 22.08
CA ARG A 77 1.96 -11.04 23.20
C ARG A 77 1.53 -11.70 24.49
N LEU A 78 0.22 -11.72 24.77
CA LEU A 78 -0.34 -12.37 25.96
C LEU A 78 -0.09 -13.88 25.90
N THR A 79 -0.44 -14.53 24.80
CA THR A 79 -0.32 -15.98 24.65
C THR A 79 1.12 -16.47 24.62
N THR A 80 2.03 -15.77 23.94
CA THR A 80 3.46 -16.12 23.93
C THR A 80 4.11 -15.94 25.29
N THR A 81 3.67 -14.96 26.08
CA THR A 81 4.14 -14.78 27.47
C THR A 81 3.65 -15.92 28.35
N ASP A 82 2.34 -16.18 28.36
CA ASP A 82 1.75 -17.26 29.16
C ASP A 82 2.31 -18.65 28.78
N VAL A 83 2.51 -18.91 27.48
CA VAL A 83 3.12 -20.15 27.01
C VAL A 83 4.59 -20.26 27.40
N ARG A 84 5.36 -19.15 27.36
CA ARG A 84 6.75 -19.15 27.83
C ARG A 84 6.81 -19.50 29.31
N ASP A 85 5.97 -18.89 30.13
CA ASP A 85 5.94 -19.14 31.57
C ASP A 85 5.49 -20.57 31.89
N ALA A 86 4.52 -21.11 31.14
CA ALA A 86 4.12 -22.51 31.25
C ALA A 86 5.24 -23.48 30.81
N CYS A 87 5.99 -23.15 29.76
CA CYS A 87 7.18 -23.89 29.34
C CYS A 87 8.22 -23.93 30.47
N ASP A 88 8.42 -22.82 31.18
CA ASP A 88 9.36 -22.75 32.31
C ASP A 88 8.92 -23.64 33.47
N VAL A 89 7.61 -23.71 33.77
CA VAL A 89 7.07 -24.64 34.79
C VAL A 89 7.27 -26.11 34.40
N LEU A 90 7.13 -26.44 33.11
CA LEU A 90 7.29 -27.82 32.61
C LEU A 90 8.73 -28.19 32.23
N ARG A 91 9.67 -27.25 32.31
CA ARG A 91 11.07 -27.47 31.93
C ARG A 91 11.74 -28.62 32.70
N PRO A 92 11.55 -28.78 34.03
CA PRO A 92 12.11 -29.93 34.75
C PRO A 92 11.67 -31.28 34.17
N VAL A 93 10.38 -31.40 33.78
CA VAL A 93 9.85 -32.61 33.16
C VAL A 93 10.52 -32.87 31.80
N TYR A 94 10.72 -31.81 31.01
CA TYR A 94 11.38 -31.91 29.72
C TYR A 94 12.82 -32.41 29.83
N ASP A 95 13.58 -31.86 30.78
CA ASP A 95 14.96 -32.26 31.00
C ASP A 95 15.06 -33.69 31.59
N GLU A 96 14.25 -34.02 32.60
CA GLU A 96 14.22 -35.35 33.25
C GLU A 96 13.84 -36.48 32.29
N THR A 97 12.99 -36.18 31.31
CA THR A 97 12.51 -37.19 30.35
C THR A 97 13.31 -37.21 29.05
N ALA A 98 14.46 -36.52 29.00
CA ALA A 98 15.30 -36.40 27.81
C ALA A 98 14.51 -35.95 26.58
N CYS A 99 13.79 -34.82 26.73
CA CYS A 99 12.96 -34.22 25.70
C CYS A 99 11.76 -35.09 25.27
N ARG A 100 11.34 -36.09 26.06
CA ARG A 100 10.17 -36.91 25.73
C ARG A 100 8.86 -36.24 26.15
N ASP A 101 8.83 -35.55 27.27
CA ASP A 101 7.66 -34.89 27.84
C ASP A 101 7.99 -33.44 28.23
N GLY A 102 7.09 -32.77 28.96
CA GLY A 102 7.29 -31.39 29.43
C GLY A 102 6.92 -30.32 28.41
N TYR A 103 6.02 -30.63 27.47
CA TYR A 103 5.70 -29.74 26.36
C TYR A 103 4.49 -28.84 26.61
N VAL A 104 4.56 -27.60 26.12
CA VAL A 104 3.40 -26.69 26.00
C VAL A 104 3.16 -26.40 24.53
N SER A 105 1.89 -26.40 24.10
CA SER A 105 1.55 -26.16 22.71
C SER A 105 0.79 -24.85 22.46
N LEU A 106 1.25 -24.10 21.46
CA LEU A 106 0.72 -22.83 20.98
C LEU A 106 0.29 -22.96 19.52
N GLU A 107 -0.86 -22.43 19.15
CA GLU A 107 -1.44 -22.56 17.81
C GLU A 107 -1.11 -21.38 16.90
N VAL A 108 -0.87 -21.67 15.62
CA VAL A 108 -0.88 -20.63 14.56
C VAL A 108 -2.31 -20.14 14.33
N SER A 109 -2.47 -19.00 13.67
CA SER A 109 -3.78 -18.47 13.31
C SER A 109 -4.59 -19.51 12.51
N PRO A 110 -5.84 -19.81 12.88
CA PRO A 110 -6.67 -20.77 12.17
C PRO A 110 -7.01 -20.32 10.74
N HIS A 111 -6.86 -19.02 10.43
CA HIS A 111 -7.00 -18.47 9.09
C HIS A 111 -5.89 -18.94 8.13
N LEU A 112 -4.75 -19.41 8.66
CA LEU A 112 -3.63 -19.93 7.87
C LEU A 112 -3.75 -21.44 7.59
N ALA A 113 -4.84 -22.10 7.99
CA ALA A 113 -5.01 -23.55 7.84
C ALA A 113 -4.90 -24.08 6.39
N ARG A 114 -4.99 -23.18 5.39
CA ARG A 114 -4.84 -23.47 3.96
C ARG A 114 -3.63 -22.77 3.31
N ASP A 115 -2.84 -22.03 4.08
CA ASP A 115 -1.64 -21.32 3.64
C ASP A 115 -0.39 -21.90 4.32
N ALA A 116 0.36 -22.69 3.56
CA ALA A 116 1.57 -23.33 4.05
C ALA A 116 2.69 -22.32 4.37
N GLN A 117 2.90 -21.32 3.51
CA GLN A 117 3.99 -20.35 3.67
C GLN A 117 3.70 -19.40 4.83
N GLY A 118 2.45 -18.92 4.94
CA GLY A 118 1.99 -18.14 6.08
C GLY A 118 2.15 -18.91 7.40
N SER A 119 1.74 -20.19 7.42
CA SER A 119 1.90 -21.06 8.59
C SER A 119 3.37 -21.22 9.01
N ILE A 120 4.29 -21.39 8.05
CA ILE A 120 5.73 -21.52 8.32
C ILE A 120 6.28 -20.21 8.91
N ALA A 121 5.95 -19.07 8.30
CA ALA A 121 6.42 -17.77 8.74
C ALA A 121 5.93 -17.44 10.16
N GLU A 122 4.65 -17.66 10.44
CA GLU A 122 4.08 -17.43 11.77
C GLU A 122 4.65 -18.41 12.81
N ALA A 123 4.70 -19.71 12.51
CA ALA A 123 5.25 -20.71 13.42
C ALA A 123 6.71 -20.40 13.79
N THR A 124 7.54 -20.03 12.82
CA THR A 124 8.95 -19.65 13.05
C THR A 124 9.06 -18.42 13.96
N ARG A 125 8.17 -17.44 13.76
CA ARG A 125 8.12 -16.23 14.56
C ARG A 125 7.69 -16.51 15.99
N LEU A 126 6.60 -17.28 16.19
CA LEU A 126 6.13 -17.70 17.51
C LEU A 126 7.19 -18.52 18.26
N TRP A 127 7.87 -19.43 17.56
CA TRP A 127 8.97 -20.22 18.11
C TRP A 127 10.10 -19.34 18.66
N ARG A 128 10.56 -18.37 17.87
CA ARG A 128 11.58 -17.40 18.28
C ARG A 128 11.10 -16.48 19.39
N THR A 129 9.83 -16.08 19.37
CA THR A 129 9.29 -15.20 20.41
C THR A 129 9.24 -15.93 21.75
N VAL A 130 8.69 -17.14 21.83
CA VAL A 130 8.60 -17.89 23.09
C VAL A 130 9.99 -18.29 23.59
N ASP A 131 10.89 -18.70 22.69
CA ASP A 131 12.28 -19.05 22.96
C ASP A 131 12.45 -20.11 24.06
N ARG A 132 11.73 -21.23 23.91
CA ARG A 132 11.82 -22.40 24.80
C ARG A 132 11.83 -23.71 24.02
N PRO A 133 12.76 -24.64 24.32
CA PRO A 133 12.92 -25.87 23.54
C PRO A 133 11.78 -26.87 23.74
N ASN A 134 10.99 -26.69 24.80
CA ASN A 134 9.80 -27.50 25.12
C ASN A 134 8.49 -26.85 24.66
N LEU A 135 8.55 -25.89 23.73
CA LEU A 135 7.39 -25.45 22.97
C LEU A 135 7.03 -26.49 21.89
N MET A 136 5.74 -26.59 21.55
CA MET A 136 5.27 -27.18 20.30
C MET A 136 4.37 -26.18 19.56
N ILE A 137 4.61 -25.98 18.27
CA ILE A 137 3.70 -25.19 17.44
C ILE A 137 2.61 -26.10 16.89
N LYS A 138 1.35 -25.71 17.04
CA LYS A 138 0.23 -26.46 16.48
C LYS A 138 -0.01 -26.08 15.04
N ILE A 139 -0.02 -27.10 14.17
CA ILE A 139 -0.27 -26.95 12.74
C ILE A 139 -1.42 -27.88 12.35
N PRO A 140 -2.48 -27.38 11.70
CA PRO A 140 -3.54 -28.22 11.17
C PRO A 140 -3.00 -29.27 10.19
N GLY A 141 -3.39 -30.53 10.38
CA GLY A 141 -3.05 -31.65 9.49
C GLY A 141 -3.83 -31.65 8.18
N THR A 142 -4.09 -30.48 7.58
CA THR A 142 -4.74 -30.35 6.26
C THR A 142 -3.78 -30.75 5.14
N ARG A 143 -4.28 -30.89 3.90
CA ARG A 143 -3.39 -31.16 2.75
C ARG A 143 -2.27 -30.11 2.62
N PRO A 144 -2.54 -28.79 2.63
CA PRO A 144 -1.48 -27.78 2.61
C PRO A 144 -0.61 -27.79 3.87
N GLY A 145 -1.18 -28.13 5.03
CA GLY A 145 -0.44 -28.19 6.30
C GLY A 145 0.69 -29.22 6.31
N LEU A 146 0.63 -30.28 5.50
CA LEU A 146 1.70 -31.29 5.41
C LEU A 146 3.05 -30.69 5.00
N ASP A 147 3.06 -29.71 4.10
CA ASP A 147 4.29 -29.06 3.64
C ASP A 147 4.88 -28.18 4.74
N ALA A 148 4.02 -27.46 5.47
CA ALA A 148 4.43 -26.66 6.64
C ALA A 148 4.99 -27.54 7.76
N ILE A 149 4.34 -28.67 8.05
CA ILE A 149 4.79 -29.64 9.05
C ILE A 149 6.20 -30.15 8.72
N GLU A 150 6.42 -30.58 7.48
CA GLU A 150 7.73 -31.09 7.07
C GLU A 150 8.83 -30.03 7.15
N ALA A 151 8.54 -28.80 6.69
CA ALA A 151 9.49 -27.68 6.74
C ALA A 151 9.86 -27.30 8.17
N LEU A 152 8.88 -27.15 9.06
CA LEU A 152 9.11 -26.75 10.46
C LEU A 152 9.90 -27.80 11.24
N LEU A 153 9.57 -29.08 11.06
CA LEU A 153 10.33 -30.19 11.66
C LEU A 153 11.76 -30.26 11.12
N PHE A 154 11.95 -29.99 9.81
CA PHE A 154 13.27 -29.89 9.21
C PHE A 154 14.08 -28.74 9.80
N ASP A 155 13.46 -27.59 10.11
CA ASP A 155 14.11 -26.44 10.75
C ASP A 155 14.40 -26.68 12.25
N GLY A 156 13.79 -27.71 12.83
CA GLY A 156 14.03 -28.14 14.20
C GLY A 156 12.98 -27.65 15.20
N ILE A 157 11.81 -27.28 14.70
CA ILE A 157 10.66 -26.83 15.50
C ILE A 157 9.80 -28.05 15.85
N ASN A 158 9.41 -28.20 17.11
CA ASN A 158 8.51 -29.28 17.52
C ASN A 158 7.07 -28.97 17.08
N VAL A 159 6.35 -29.97 16.57
CA VAL A 159 5.03 -29.76 15.96
C VAL A 159 3.94 -30.63 16.60
N ASN A 160 2.88 -29.99 17.07
CA ASN A 160 1.63 -30.64 17.48
C ASN A 160 0.62 -30.57 16.32
N ILE A 161 0.38 -31.69 15.65
CA ILE A 161 -0.44 -31.71 14.44
C ILE A 161 -1.91 -31.86 14.83
N THR A 162 -2.74 -30.85 14.55
CA THR A 162 -4.14 -30.78 14.98
C THR A 162 -5.12 -31.13 13.86
N LEU A 163 -6.42 -31.24 14.19
CA LEU A 163 -7.50 -31.57 13.26
C LEU A 163 -7.34 -32.91 12.51
N LEU A 164 -6.75 -33.92 13.15
CA LEU A 164 -6.70 -35.27 12.58
C LEU A 164 -7.96 -36.06 12.96
N PHE A 165 -8.64 -36.56 11.93
CA PHE A 165 -9.83 -37.41 12.09
C PHE A 165 -9.67 -38.76 11.41
N SER A 166 -8.83 -38.88 10.36
CA SER A 166 -8.70 -40.10 9.57
C SER A 166 -7.36 -40.79 9.74
N VAL A 167 -7.36 -42.13 9.71
CA VAL A 167 -6.15 -42.95 9.68
C VAL A 167 -5.31 -42.63 8.44
N ARG A 168 -5.96 -42.40 7.29
CA ARG A 168 -5.30 -42.04 6.04
C ARG A 168 -4.50 -40.74 6.16
N ARG A 169 -5.08 -39.70 6.78
CA ARG A 169 -4.37 -38.43 6.98
C ARG A 169 -3.17 -38.63 7.91
N TYR A 170 -3.35 -39.41 8.97
CA TYR A 170 -2.26 -39.73 9.87
C TYR A 170 -1.09 -40.43 9.17
N GLU A 171 -1.32 -41.36 8.26
CA GLU A 171 -0.23 -42.00 7.50
C GLU A 171 0.56 -40.99 6.66
N GLN A 172 -0.11 -39.98 6.08
CA GLN A 172 0.54 -38.90 5.35
C GLN A 172 1.37 -38.00 6.27
N VAL A 173 0.83 -37.67 7.44
CA VAL A 173 1.53 -36.92 8.50
C VAL A 173 2.77 -37.68 8.99
N ALA A 174 2.65 -38.98 9.26
CA ALA A 174 3.76 -39.81 9.70
C ALA A 174 4.85 -39.90 8.61
N THR A 175 4.44 -39.91 7.34
CA THR A 175 5.37 -39.85 6.20
C THR A 175 6.12 -38.51 6.15
N ALA A 176 5.41 -37.38 6.28
CA ALA A 176 6.03 -36.05 6.34
C ALA A 176 7.01 -35.92 7.51
N TYR A 177 6.65 -36.45 8.69
CA TYR A 177 7.54 -36.51 9.85
C TYR A 177 8.84 -37.27 9.56
N MET A 178 8.74 -38.48 9.00
CA MET A 178 9.93 -39.27 8.65
C MET A 178 10.79 -38.60 7.56
N ARG A 179 10.17 -37.93 6.58
CA ARG A 179 10.89 -37.19 5.53
C ARG A 179 11.65 -36.00 6.12
N ALA A 180 11.03 -35.21 7.00
CA ALA A 180 11.68 -34.09 7.68
C ALA A 180 12.93 -34.55 8.43
N LEU A 181 12.79 -35.60 9.25
CA LEU A 181 13.92 -36.13 10.02
C LEU A 181 15.02 -36.71 9.15
N ARG A 182 14.67 -37.41 8.05
CA ARG A 182 15.66 -37.91 7.10
C ARG A 182 16.43 -36.77 6.45
N ARG A 183 15.72 -35.75 5.94
CA ARG A 183 16.34 -34.55 5.34
C ARG A 183 17.26 -33.85 6.34
N ARG A 184 16.87 -33.77 7.60
CA ARG A 184 17.65 -33.16 8.68
C ARG A 184 18.94 -33.94 8.97
N LEU A 185 18.87 -35.28 9.02
CA LEU A 185 20.05 -36.14 9.12
C LEU A 185 20.99 -36.01 7.92
N ASP A 186 20.43 -36.01 6.70
CA ASP A 186 21.20 -35.89 5.47
C ASP A 186 21.91 -34.51 5.38
N ALA A 187 21.34 -33.48 6.02
CA ALA A 187 21.94 -32.15 6.19
C ALA A 187 22.92 -32.04 7.39
N GLY A 188 23.20 -33.14 8.10
CA GLY A 188 24.11 -33.16 9.25
C GLY A 188 23.56 -32.49 10.53
N GLN A 189 22.24 -32.28 10.61
CA GLN A 189 21.58 -31.63 11.73
C GLN A 189 21.00 -32.64 12.75
N PRO A 190 20.92 -32.29 14.05
CA PRO A 190 20.49 -33.21 15.10
C PRO A 190 18.98 -33.50 15.05
N VAL A 191 18.60 -34.75 15.34
CA VAL A 191 17.19 -35.22 15.37
C VAL A 191 16.67 -35.62 16.75
N ALA A 192 17.54 -35.77 17.74
CA ALA A 192 17.18 -36.35 19.05
C ALA A 192 16.20 -35.50 19.88
N ALA A 193 16.21 -34.18 19.67
CA ALA A 193 15.33 -33.24 20.38
C ALA A 193 14.05 -32.90 19.60
N ILE A 194 13.83 -33.47 18.41
CA ILE A 194 12.67 -33.16 17.55
C ILE A 194 11.48 -34.03 17.95
N ALA A 195 10.48 -33.40 18.55
CA ALA A 195 9.24 -34.06 18.95
C ALA A 195 8.06 -33.66 18.07
N SER A 196 7.17 -34.63 17.86
CA SER A 196 5.89 -34.39 17.20
C SER A 196 4.79 -35.25 17.82
N VAL A 197 3.59 -34.67 17.93
CA VAL A 197 2.38 -35.38 18.30
C VAL A 197 1.34 -35.24 17.20
N ALA A 198 0.58 -36.31 16.93
CA ALA A 198 -0.50 -36.36 15.96
C ALA A 198 -1.84 -36.43 16.68
N SER A 199 -2.53 -35.29 16.79
CA SER A 199 -3.72 -35.09 17.63
C SER A 199 -5.02 -35.49 16.94
N PHE A 200 -5.52 -36.67 17.32
CA PHE A 200 -6.78 -37.26 16.87
C PHE A 200 -7.98 -36.77 17.71
N PHE A 201 -8.97 -36.17 17.05
CA PHE A 201 -10.16 -35.61 17.69
C PHE A 201 -11.28 -36.65 17.77
N LEU A 202 -11.56 -37.17 18.97
CA LEU A 202 -12.38 -38.37 19.17
C LEU A 202 -13.87 -38.08 19.22
N SER A 203 -14.34 -37.36 20.24
CA SER A 203 -15.79 -37.24 20.48
C SER A 203 -16.57 -36.65 19.31
N ARG A 204 -15.91 -35.86 18.45
CA ARG A 204 -16.52 -35.28 17.24
C ARG A 204 -16.91 -36.35 16.21
N ILE A 205 -16.16 -37.45 16.14
CA ILE A 205 -16.46 -38.59 15.26
C ILE A 205 -17.75 -39.26 15.73
N ASP A 206 -17.83 -39.64 17.01
CA ASP A 206 -19.03 -40.32 17.54
C ASP A 206 -20.26 -39.40 17.52
N VAL A 207 -20.13 -38.11 17.79
CA VAL A 207 -21.27 -37.16 17.66
C VAL A 207 -21.86 -37.20 16.26
N MET A 208 -21.03 -37.22 15.22
CA MET A 208 -21.50 -37.23 13.83
C MET A 208 -21.99 -38.61 13.40
N VAL A 209 -21.25 -39.68 13.72
CA VAL A 209 -21.63 -41.05 13.35
C VAL A 209 -22.90 -41.48 14.08
N ASP A 210 -23.03 -41.21 15.37
CA ASP A 210 -24.22 -41.53 16.15
C ASP A 210 -25.45 -40.75 15.64
N ALA A 211 -25.27 -39.51 15.15
CA ALA A 211 -26.35 -38.76 14.52
C ALA A 211 -26.85 -39.43 13.23
N LEU A 212 -25.96 -40.05 12.45
CA LEU A 212 -26.34 -40.84 11.27
C LEU A 212 -26.99 -42.17 11.65
N LEU A 213 -26.44 -42.89 12.63
CA LEU A 213 -26.98 -44.17 13.10
C LEU A 213 -28.39 -44.03 13.70
N ARG A 214 -28.67 -42.93 14.42
CA ARG A 214 -30.00 -42.67 14.99
C ARG A 214 -31.10 -42.41 13.94
N GLN A 215 -30.75 -42.15 12.67
CA GLN A 215 -31.73 -41.99 11.59
C GLN A 215 -32.31 -43.33 11.13
N TYR A 216 -31.69 -44.46 11.50
CA TYR A 216 -32.21 -45.79 11.19
C TYR A 216 -33.36 -46.12 12.14
N PRO A 217 -34.49 -46.65 11.62
CA PRO A 217 -35.62 -47.05 12.46
C PRO A 217 -35.17 -48.12 13.47
N ARG A 218 -35.57 -47.98 14.73
CA ARG A 218 -35.32 -49.00 15.76
C ARG A 218 -36.03 -50.29 15.35
N PRO A 219 -35.38 -51.47 15.41
CA PRO A 219 -36.00 -52.70 14.96
C PRO A 219 -37.26 -53.03 15.80
N GLY A 220 -38.42 -53.01 15.15
CA GLY A 220 -39.56 -53.82 15.57
C GLY A 220 -39.36 -55.22 14.98
N ASN A 221 -39.33 -56.25 15.84
CA ASN A 221 -39.17 -57.68 15.53
C ASN A 221 -39.17 -58.07 14.04
N HIS A 222 -38.04 -57.99 13.31
CA HIS A 222 -37.78 -58.77 12.09
C HIS A 222 -36.28 -58.88 11.71
N ALA A 223 -35.96 -60.05 11.12
CA ALA A 223 -34.77 -60.54 10.39
C ALA A 223 -33.41 -60.64 11.14
N PRO A 224 -32.93 -61.88 11.48
CA PRO A 224 -31.70 -62.13 12.26
C PRO A 224 -30.36 -61.96 11.50
N GLU A 225 -30.33 -61.37 10.31
CA GLU A 225 -29.13 -61.36 9.44
C GLU A 225 -28.46 -59.99 9.24
N GLN A 226 -29.01 -58.89 9.78
CA GLN A 226 -28.37 -57.56 9.72
C GLN A 226 -28.03 -57.02 11.12
N PRO A 227 -26.81 -56.49 11.35
CA PRO A 227 -26.44 -55.89 12.63
C PRO A 227 -27.28 -54.64 12.89
N ASP A 228 -27.81 -54.49 14.10
CA ASP A 228 -28.57 -53.31 14.51
C ASP A 228 -27.67 -52.07 14.47
N PRO A 229 -28.00 -51.02 13.68
CA PRO A 229 -27.25 -49.76 13.67
C PRO A 229 -27.07 -49.15 15.07
N HIS A 230 -28.03 -49.35 15.99
CA HIS A 230 -27.95 -48.83 17.36
C HIS A 230 -26.88 -49.53 18.21
N ASP A 231 -26.43 -50.74 17.84
CA ASP A 231 -25.31 -51.42 18.52
C ASP A 231 -23.95 -50.76 18.24
N LEU A 232 -23.88 -49.87 17.25
CA LEU A 232 -22.65 -49.15 16.87
C LEU A 232 -22.51 -47.78 17.54
N LEU A 233 -23.53 -47.34 18.28
CA LEU A 233 -23.52 -46.06 18.99
C LEU A 233 -22.32 -45.96 19.95
N GLY A 234 -21.56 -44.87 19.85
CA GLY A 234 -20.37 -44.61 20.68
C GLY A 234 -19.16 -45.52 20.40
N ARG A 235 -19.13 -46.25 19.28
CA ARG A 235 -18.04 -47.18 18.94
C ARG A 235 -17.09 -46.69 17.86
N ALA A 236 -17.48 -45.69 17.06
CA ALA A 236 -16.75 -45.32 15.84
C ALA A 236 -15.42 -44.63 16.15
N ALA A 237 -15.38 -43.69 17.10
CA ALA A 237 -14.18 -42.95 17.46
C ALA A 237 -13.10 -43.85 18.06
N ILE A 238 -13.47 -44.74 19.00
CA ILE A 238 -12.54 -45.70 19.62
C ILE A 238 -12.02 -46.69 18.56
N ALA A 239 -12.89 -47.18 17.68
CA ALA A 239 -12.48 -48.04 16.57
C ALA A 239 -11.47 -47.32 15.67
N ASN A 240 -11.74 -46.05 15.32
CA ASN A 240 -10.84 -45.24 14.49
C ASN A 240 -9.48 -45.01 15.15
N ALA A 241 -9.46 -44.66 16.44
CA ALA A 241 -8.25 -44.46 17.23
C ALA A 241 -7.39 -45.74 17.31
N ARG A 242 -8.01 -46.91 17.52
CA ARG A 242 -7.31 -48.20 17.51
C ARG A 242 -6.69 -48.52 16.15
N LEU A 243 -7.34 -48.14 15.06
CA LEU A 243 -6.79 -48.31 13.71
C LEU A 243 -5.65 -47.32 13.42
N ALA A 244 -5.72 -46.09 13.92
CA ALA A 244 -4.62 -45.13 13.89
C ALA A 244 -3.41 -45.66 14.69
N TYR A 245 -3.66 -46.24 15.87
CA TYR A 245 -2.61 -46.89 16.67
C TYR A 245 -1.97 -48.08 15.94
N ARG A 246 -2.76 -48.90 15.26
CA ARG A 246 -2.23 -49.97 14.41
C ARG A 246 -1.38 -49.42 13.25
N ALA A 247 -1.75 -48.27 12.68
CA ALA A 247 -0.93 -47.59 11.68
C ALA A 247 0.40 -47.11 12.26
N LEU A 248 0.41 -46.51 13.46
CA LEU A 248 1.63 -46.16 14.20
C LEU A 248 2.52 -47.39 14.39
N GLN A 249 1.96 -48.50 14.85
CA GLN A 249 2.70 -49.76 15.03
C GLN A 249 3.35 -50.26 13.74
N ARG A 250 2.71 -50.06 12.57
CA ARG A 250 3.32 -50.38 11.28
C ARG A 250 4.47 -49.45 10.94
N VAL A 251 4.30 -48.14 11.13
CA VAL A 251 5.35 -47.13 10.91
C VAL A 251 6.59 -47.47 11.75
N LEU A 252 6.41 -47.75 13.05
CA LEU A 252 7.51 -48.05 13.97
C LEU A 252 8.24 -49.38 13.65
N ARG A 253 7.58 -50.32 12.96
CA ARG A 253 8.21 -51.59 12.52
C ARG A 253 8.96 -51.45 11.19
N GLY A 254 8.71 -50.38 10.44
CA GLY A 254 9.30 -50.13 9.12
C GLY A 254 10.80 -49.84 9.16
N GLN A 255 11.51 -50.22 8.10
CA GLN A 255 12.98 -50.00 8.00
C GLN A 255 13.35 -48.52 8.01
N ALA A 256 12.53 -47.67 7.38
CA ALA A 256 12.75 -46.22 7.38
C ALA A 256 12.78 -45.64 8.80
N TRP A 257 11.84 -46.05 9.66
CA TRP A 257 11.80 -45.63 11.05
C TRP A 257 12.99 -46.18 11.86
N LYS A 258 13.31 -47.47 11.71
CA LYS A 258 14.45 -48.08 12.42
C LYS A 258 15.77 -47.35 12.17
N ALA A 259 15.99 -46.87 10.95
CA ALA A 259 17.16 -46.06 10.61
C ALA A 259 17.18 -44.70 11.35
N LEU A 260 16.05 -44.01 11.42
CA LEU A 260 15.92 -42.74 12.15
C LEU A 260 16.08 -42.95 13.67
N ALA A 261 15.48 -44.00 14.21
CA ALA A 261 15.58 -44.38 15.62
C ALA A 261 17.02 -44.70 16.02
N ALA A 262 17.79 -45.38 15.16
CA ALA A 262 19.21 -45.65 15.37
C ALA A 262 20.06 -44.36 15.41
N ALA A 263 19.60 -43.29 14.75
CA ALA A 263 20.20 -41.96 14.80
C ALA A 263 19.69 -41.09 15.97
N GLY A 264 18.92 -41.68 16.91
CA GLY A 264 18.42 -41.01 18.11
C GLY A 264 17.07 -40.30 17.97
N ALA A 265 16.38 -40.44 16.83
CA ALA A 265 15.06 -39.83 16.66
C ALA A 265 13.99 -40.42 17.60
N GLN A 266 13.07 -39.57 18.06
CA GLN A 266 11.96 -39.99 18.94
C GLN A 266 10.70 -40.34 18.13
N PRO A 267 9.91 -41.35 18.53
CA PRO A 267 8.70 -41.70 17.80
C PRO A 267 7.66 -40.57 17.85
N GLN A 268 7.06 -40.22 16.70
CA GLN A 268 5.85 -39.40 16.69
C GLN A 268 4.75 -40.11 17.48
N ARG A 269 4.18 -39.42 18.47
CA ARG A 269 3.15 -39.99 19.35
C ARG A 269 1.75 -39.66 18.84
N LEU A 270 0.80 -40.58 19.07
CA LEU A 270 -0.61 -40.28 18.85
C LEU A 270 -1.16 -39.55 20.05
N LEU A 271 -1.79 -38.40 19.84
CA LEU A 271 -2.42 -37.62 20.89
C LEU A 271 -3.94 -37.74 20.77
N TRP A 272 -4.62 -38.05 21.87
CA TRP A 272 -6.07 -38.15 21.94
C TRP A 272 -6.64 -36.82 22.41
N ALA A 273 -7.38 -36.15 21.53
CA ALA A 273 -8.00 -34.85 21.77
C ALA A 273 -9.52 -34.96 21.74
N SER A 274 -10.21 -33.97 22.30
CA SER A 274 -11.66 -33.96 22.43
C SER A 274 -12.17 -35.20 23.17
N THR A 275 -11.58 -35.47 24.34
CA THR A 275 -11.82 -36.68 25.16
C THR A 275 -12.95 -36.53 26.17
N SER A 276 -13.65 -35.39 26.20
CA SER A 276 -14.88 -35.26 26.98
C SER A 276 -16.04 -36.00 26.30
N THR A 277 -16.66 -36.90 27.06
CA THR A 277 -17.92 -37.56 26.69
C THR A 277 -19.05 -36.53 26.51
N LYS A 278 -19.79 -36.64 25.40
CA LYS A 278 -20.89 -35.72 25.05
C LYS A 278 -22.28 -36.31 25.30
N GLU A 279 -22.38 -37.63 25.32
CA GLU A 279 -23.61 -38.38 25.55
C GLU A 279 -23.65 -38.85 27.02
N PRO A 280 -24.60 -38.35 27.84
CA PRO A 280 -24.69 -38.72 29.25
C PRO A 280 -24.87 -40.22 29.52
N ALA A 281 -25.37 -40.99 28.55
CA ALA A 281 -25.51 -42.45 28.68
C ALA A 281 -24.17 -43.19 28.57
N TYR A 282 -23.11 -42.56 28.08
CA TYR A 282 -21.78 -43.16 27.99
C TYR A 282 -20.94 -42.85 29.22
N SER A 283 -19.93 -43.68 29.48
CA SER A 283 -18.95 -43.40 30.54
C SER A 283 -18.27 -42.04 30.30
N ASP A 284 -18.12 -41.24 31.36
CA ASP A 284 -17.41 -39.96 31.38
C ASP A 284 -15.88 -40.09 31.18
N VAL A 285 -15.36 -41.33 31.16
CA VAL A 285 -13.96 -41.68 30.81
C VAL A 285 -13.84 -42.57 29.56
N MET A 286 -14.89 -42.63 28.71
CA MET A 286 -14.96 -43.56 27.55
C MET A 286 -13.82 -43.39 26.54
N TYR A 287 -13.25 -42.19 26.42
CA TYR A 287 -12.14 -41.92 25.48
C TYR A 287 -10.77 -42.03 26.13
N VAL A 288 -10.70 -42.22 27.45
CA VAL A 288 -9.44 -42.36 28.19
C VAL A 288 -9.10 -43.84 28.30
N GLU A 289 -9.93 -44.62 29.00
CA GLU A 289 -9.64 -46.02 29.34
C GLU A 289 -9.32 -46.92 28.14
N PRO A 290 -10.03 -46.88 26.99
CA PRO A 290 -9.79 -47.80 25.89
C PRO A 290 -8.56 -47.45 25.05
N LEU A 291 -7.93 -46.30 25.30
CA LEU A 291 -6.88 -45.72 24.46
C LEU A 291 -5.53 -45.56 25.18
N ILE A 292 -5.42 -46.11 26.39
CA ILE A 292 -4.19 -46.14 27.18
C ILE A 292 -3.19 -47.11 26.56
N GLY A 293 -1.96 -46.63 26.31
CA GLY A 293 -0.83 -47.48 25.96
C GLY A 293 0.42 -46.72 25.51
N PRO A 294 1.47 -47.44 25.09
CA PRO A 294 2.75 -46.84 24.74
C PRO A 294 2.67 -45.91 23.53
N HIS A 295 3.44 -44.81 23.59
CA HIS A 295 3.54 -43.79 22.54
C HIS A 295 2.23 -43.03 22.28
N THR A 296 1.39 -42.92 23.30
CA THR A 296 0.20 -42.08 23.26
C THR A 296 0.30 -40.90 24.24
N VAL A 297 -0.44 -39.85 23.92
CA VAL A 297 -0.66 -38.69 24.78
C VAL A 297 -2.16 -38.54 24.90
N ASP A 298 -2.66 -38.20 26.08
CA ASP A 298 -4.07 -37.87 26.26
C ASP A 298 -4.22 -36.46 26.80
N THR A 299 -4.94 -35.61 26.06
CA THR A 299 -5.27 -34.25 26.51
C THR A 299 -6.62 -34.28 27.19
N LEU A 300 -6.62 -34.15 28.51
CA LEU A 300 -7.81 -34.25 29.34
C LEU A 300 -8.28 -32.87 29.80
N PRO A 301 -9.55 -32.51 29.56
CA PRO A 301 -10.17 -31.36 30.22
C PRO A 301 -10.32 -31.60 31.72
N GLY A 302 -10.38 -30.52 32.52
CA GLY A 302 -10.40 -30.61 33.99
C GLY A 302 -11.48 -31.54 34.58
N LYS A 303 -12.67 -31.60 33.95
CA LYS A 303 -13.74 -32.52 34.37
C LYS A 303 -13.40 -34.00 34.13
N THR A 304 -12.76 -34.30 33.00
CA THR A 304 -12.34 -35.67 32.66
C THR A 304 -11.15 -36.11 33.53
N ILE A 305 -10.24 -35.18 33.88
CA ILE A 305 -9.19 -35.42 34.87
C ILE A 305 -9.81 -35.83 36.22
N ALA A 306 -10.81 -35.09 36.69
CA ALA A 306 -11.50 -35.38 37.96
C ALA A 306 -12.21 -36.75 37.93
N ALA A 307 -12.95 -37.04 36.85
CA ALA A 307 -13.64 -38.33 36.67
C ALA A 307 -12.67 -39.52 36.67
N PHE A 308 -11.56 -39.40 35.92
CA PHE A 308 -10.57 -40.48 35.86
C PHE A 308 -9.83 -40.67 37.20
N ALA A 309 -9.55 -39.58 37.92
CA ALA A 309 -8.96 -39.65 39.26
C ALA A 309 -9.90 -40.30 40.28
N ASP A 310 -11.22 -40.10 40.14
CA ASP A 310 -12.24 -40.69 41.01
C ASP A 310 -12.41 -42.20 40.75
N HIS A 311 -12.71 -42.59 39.51
CA HIS A 311 -13.17 -43.95 39.20
C HIS A 311 -12.48 -44.65 38.01
N GLY A 312 -11.58 -44.00 37.28
CA GLY A 312 -10.92 -44.58 36.08
C GLY A 312 -9.95 -45.74 36.35
N VAL A 313 -9.82 -46.66 35.40
CA VAL A 313 -8.97 -47.86 35.53
C VAL A 313 -7.71 -47.76 34.65
N PRO A 314 -6.51 -47.50 35.22
CA PRO A 314 -5.28 -47.40 34.45
C PRO A 314 -4.81 -48.81 34.00
N ARG A 315 -5.11 -49.17 32.75
CA ARG A 315 -4.72 -50.45 32.14
C ARG A 315 -4.36 -50.25 30.67
N ALA A 316 -3.31 -50.89 30.18
CA ALA A 316 -2.97 -50.84 28.76
C ALA A 316 -4.03 -51.57 27.91
N THR A 317 -4.73 -50.83 27.05
CA THR A 317 -5.96 -51.29 26.35
C THR A 317 -5.97 -50.97 24.86
N ILE A 318 -5.17 -49.98 24.40
CA ILE A 318 -5.22 -49.50 23.00
C ILE A 318 -4.90 -50.58 21.96
N ALA A 319 -4.10 -51.58 22.33
CA ALA A 319 -3.75 -52.70 21.46
C ALA A 319 -4.83 -53.79 21.38
N GLU A 320 -5.83 -53.76 22.28
CA GLU A 320 -6.92 -54.73 22.32
C GLU A 320 -8.01 -54.39 21.30
N GLY A 321 -8.81 -55.39 20.92
CA GLY A 321 -10.00 -55.16 20.08
C GLY A 321 -9.73 -54.59 18.68
N GLN A 322 -8.50 -54.72 18.14
CA GLN A 322 -8.19 -54.24 16.78
C GLN A 322 -9.04 -54.93 15.70
N LYS A 323 -9.36 -56.22 15.87
CA LYS A 323 -10.25 -56.96 14.97
C LYS A 323 -11.68 -56.42 15.02
N ASP A 324 -12.15 -56.04 16.21
CA ASP A 324 -13.48 -55.46 16.40
C ASP A 324 -13.54 -54.05 15.82
N ALA A 325 -12.48 -53.25 15.99
CA ALA A 325 -12.37 -51.94 15.33
C ALA A 325 -12.49 -52.05 13.80
N GLN A 326 -11.83 -53.03 13.17
CA GLN A 326 -11.99 -53.30 11.74
C GLN A 326 -13.41 -53.77 11.39
N ARG A 327 -14.04 -54.56 12.25
CA ARG A 327 -15.43 -55.00 12.07
C ARG A 327 -16.37 -53.80 12.12
N THR A 328 -16.26 -52.93 13.12
CA THR A 328 -17.04 -51.69 13.25
C THR A 328 -16.95 -50.85 11.99
N MET A 329 -15.74 -50.60 11.46
CA MET A 329 -15.58 -49.82 10.22
C MET A 329 -16.22 -50.48 9.00
N ARG A 330 -16.11 -51.81 8.87
CA ARG A 330 -16.78 -52.54 7.78
C ARG A 330 -18.30 -52.50 7.93
N THR A 331 -18.83 -52.62 9.15
CA THR A 331 -20.27 -52.57 9.40
C THR A 331 -20.83 -51.18 9.13
N LEU A 332 -20.16 -50.11 9.58
CA LEU A 332 -20.54 -48.73 9.24
C LEU A 332 -20.61 -48.54 7.72
N LYS A 333 -19.59 -49.01 6.99
CA LYS A 333 -19.56 -48.95 5.53
C LYS A 333 -20.68 -49.76 4.88
N ALA A 334 -21.01 -50.95 5.40
CA ALA A 334 -22.12 -51.76 4.92
C ALA A 334 -23.49 -51.10 5.15
N LEU A 335 -23.62 -50.28 6.19
CA LEU A 335 -24.81 -49.46 6.44
C LEU A 335 -24.87 -48.21 5.55
N GLY A 336 -23.82 -47.89 4.79
CA GLY A 336 -23.74 -46.69 3.96
C GLY A 336 -23.08 -45.49 4.64
N ILE A 337 -22.51 -45.67 5.84
CA ILE A 337 -21.76 -44.64 6.56
C ILE A 337 -20.27 -44.81 6.23
N ASP A 338 -19.77 -44.00 5.29
CA ASP A 338 -18.35 -43.99 4.95
C ASP A 338 -17.55 -43.09 5.92
N ILE A 339 -16.68 -43.71 6.72
CA ILE A 339 -15.86 -43.01 7.70
C ILE A 339 -14.87 -42.04 7.04
N ASP A 340 -14.41 -42.30 5.81
CA ASP A 340 -13.52 -41.39 5.10
C ASP A 340 -14.25 -40.09 4.74
N HIS A 341 -15.53 -40.17 4.34
CA HIS A 341 -16.36 -39.00 4.07
C HIS A 341 -16.69 -38.21 5.35
N VAL A 342 -17.05 -38.92 6.43
CA VAL A 342 -17.31 -38.31 7.75
C VAL A 342 -16.09 -37.53 8.24
N THR A 343 -14.90 -38.14 8.14
CA THR A 343 -13.67 -37.52 8.63
C THR A 343 -13.20 -36.34 7.76
N GLU A 344 -13.44 -36.36 6.44
CA GLU A 344 -13.21 -35.21 5.55
C GLU A 344 -14.15 -34.05 5.86
N GLN A 345 -15.44 -34.32 6.10
CA GLN A 345 -16.38 -33.29 6.53
C GLN A 345 -15.97 -32.68 7.88
N LEU A 346 -15.55 -33.50 8.85
CA LEU A 346 -15.05 -33.03 10.14
C LEU A 346 -13.75 -32.21 10.03
N GLU A 347 -12.88 -32.49 9.06
CA GLU A 347 -11.69 -31.66 8.76
C GLU A 347 -12.14 -30.26 8.31
N ILE A 348 -13.09 -30.16 7.39
CA ILE A 348 -13.62 -28.89 6.85
C ILE A 348 -14.35 -28.10 7.94
N GLU A 349 -15.30 -28.72 8.64
CA GLU A 349 -16.02 -28.09 9.75
C GLU A 349 -15.10 -27.76 10.92
N GLY A 350 -14.05 -28.57 11.12
CA GLY A 350 -13.06 -28.40 12.15
C GLY A 350 -12.37 -27.05 12.05
N ILE A 351 -11.94 -26.66 10.86
CA ILE A 351 -11.32 -25.34 10.61
C ILE A 351 -12.29 -24.22 11.00
N ALA A 352 -13.53 -24.28 10.51
CA ALA A 352 -14.54 -23.25 10.81
C ALA A 352 -14.83 -23.13 12.32
N LYS A 353 -14.88 -24.26 13.03
CA LYS A 353 -15.08 -24.33 14.49
C LYS A 353 -13.90 -23.78 15.31
N PHE A 354 -12.72 -23.59 14.70
CA PHE A 354 -11.57 -22.91 15.32
C PHE A 354 -11.50 -21.43 14.94
N ILE A 355 -11.90 -21.07 13.71
CA ILE A 355 -11.99 -19.67 13.26
C ILE A 355 -12.99 -18.89 14.13
N ALA A 356 -14.19 -19.41 14.37
CA ALA A 356 -15.22 -18.66 15.08
C ALA A 356 -14.84 -18.25 16.53
N PRO A 357 -14.28 -19.14 17.39
CA PRO A 357 -13.78 -18.72 18.70
C PRO A 357 -12.58 -17.77 18.63
N TYR A 358 -11.70 -17.93 17.64
CA TYR A 358 -10.57 -17.03 17.43
C TYR A 358 -11.04 -15.62 17.05
N ASP A 359 -11.97 -15.49 16.11
CA ASP A 359 -12.53 -14.21 15.71
C ASP A 359 -13.30 -13.55 16.86
N LYS A 360 -14.05 -14.35 17.64
CA LYS A 360 -14.73 -13.87 18.84
C LYS A 360 -13.73 -13.34 19.89
N LEU A 361 -12.62 -14.05 20.11
CA LEU A 361 -11.56 -13.61 21.02
C LEU A 361 -10.92 -12.30 20.56
N VAL A 362 -10.55 -12.23 19.27
CA VAL A 362 -9.97 -11.02 18.68
C VAL A 362 -10.96 -9.86 18.78
N ALA A 363 -12.24 -10.07 18.52
CA ALA A 363 -13.28 -9.04 18.67
C ALA A 363 -13.47 -8.58 20.11
N ALA A 364 -13.42 -9.49 21.08
CA ALA A 364 -13.51 -9.16 22.51
C ALA A 364 -12.27 -8.36 22.98
N LEU A 365 -11.07 -8.77 22.55
CA LEU A 365 -9.84 -8.03 22.78
C LEU A 365 -9.87 -6.67 22.11
N GLU A 366 -10.42 -6.56 20.90
CA GLU A 366 -10.60 -5.31 20.20
C GLU A 366 -11.55 -4.38 20.95
N THR A 367 -12.64 -4.93 21.50
CA THR A 367 -13.56 -4.17 22.37
C THR A 367 -12.85 -3.66 23.62
N LYS A 368 -12.09 -4.52 24.31
CA LYS A 368 -11.29 -4.12 25.49
C LYS A 368 -10.20 -3.10 25.12
N ARG A 369 -9.52 -3.27 23.99
CA ARG A 369 -8.49 -2.36 23.46
C ARG A 369 -9.09 -0.99 23.17
N ALA A 370 -10.16 -0.95 22.39
CA ALA A 370 -10.90 0.26 22.05
C ALA A 370 -11.39 0.98 23.32
N ALA A 371 -11.95 0.27 24.30
CA ALA A 371 -12.37 0.85 25.58
C ALA A 371 -11.20 1.45 26.38
N ASN A 372 -10.03 0.83 26.37
CA ASN A 372 -8.84 1.35 27.08
C ASN A 372 -8.21 2.57 26.37
N VAL A 373 -8.20 2.58 25.03
CA VAL A 373 -7.85 3.78 24.24
C VAL A 373 -8.87 4.88 24.51
N ALA A 374 -10.17 4.51 24.54
CA ALA A 374 -11.26 5.43 24.74
C ALA A 374 -11.20 6.15 26.09
N ALA A 375 -10.80 5.44 27.15
CA ALA A 375 -10.77 5.94 28.51
C ALA A 375 -9.64 6.95 28.80
N GLY A 376 -8.60 7.05 27.96
CA GLY A 376 -7.45 7.94 28.18
C GLY A 376 -7.42 9.20 27.30
N ASP A 377 -7.82 9.09 26.03
CA ASP A 377 -7.57 10.14 25.02
C ASP A 377 -8.81 10.81 24.43
N ILE A 378 -10.01 10.26 24.62
CA ILE A 378 -11.20 10.74 23.90
C ILE A 378 -11.65 12.12 24.38
N ALA A 379 -11.74 12.33 25.69
CA ALA A 379 -12.20 13.61 26.22
C ALA A 379 -11.26 14.78 25.83
N PRO A 380 -9.92 14.66 25.96
CA PRO A 380 -9.00 15.68 25.47
C PRO A 380 -9.08 15.91 23.96
N LEU A 381 -9.19 14.84 23.15
CA LEU A 381 -9.33 14.96 21.70
C LEU A 381 -10.65 15.61 21.27
N ALA A 382 -11.75 15.29 21.96
CA ALA A 382 -13.05 15.92 21.72
C ALA A 382 -12.99 17.42 22.06
N ALA A 383 -12.35 17.76 23.17
CA ALA A 383 -12.11 19.16 23.53
C ALA A 383 -11.23 19.88 22.48
N MET A 384 -10.20 19.22 21.97
CA MET A 384 -9.37 19.75 20.88
C MET A 384 -10.16 19.92 19.58
N ALA A 385 -10.98 18.94 19.18
CA ALA A 385 -11.84 19.07 18.02
C ALA A 385 -12.80 20.28 18.16
N THR A 386 -13.38 20.51 19.34
CA THR A 386 -14.17 21.71 19.64
C THR A 386 -13.33 22.99 19.54
N ARG A 387 -12.12 23.00 20.08
CA ARG A 387 -11.19 24.15 19.97
C ARG A 387 -10.88 24.50 18.51
N LEU A 388 -10.53 23.50 17.69
CA LEU A 388 -10.29 23.70 16.25
C LEU A 388 -11.51 24.30 15.54
N ARG A 389 -12.74 23.91 15.90
CA ARG A 389 -13.96 24.51 15.35
C ARG A 389 -14.10 25.99 15.73
N ARG A 390 -13.79 26.34 16.98
CA ARG A 390 -13.82 27.73 17.46
C ARG A 390 -12.84 28.58 16.68
N ASP A 391 -11.58 28.15 16.58
CA ASP A 391 -10.54 28.89 15.85
C ASP A 391 -10.93 29.08 14.38
N VAL A 392 -11.44 28.04 13.72
CA VAL A 392 -11.94 28.12 12.34
C VAL A 392 -13.04 29.17 12.18
N ILE A 393 -14.01 29.20 13.11
CA ILE A 393 -15.09 30.19 13.10
C ILE A 393 -14.52 31.59 13.28
N GLU A 394 -13.62 31.80 14.24
CA GLU A 394 -12.99 33.09 14.49
C GLU A 394 -12.18 33.57 13.28
N MET A 395 -11.31 32.72 12.73
CA MET A 395 -10.49 33.03 11.57
C MET A 395 -11.34 33.42 10.35
N THR A 396 -12.34 32.59 10.01
CA THR A 396 -13.15 32.82 8.79
C THR A 396 -14.08 34.03 8.95
N THR A 397 -14.62 34.27 10.15
CA THR A 397 -15.39 35.50 10.43
C THR A 397 -14.48 36.74 10.37
N ALA A 398 -13.28 36.70 10.94
CA ALA A 398 -12.34 37.82 10.88
C ALA A 398 -11.90 38.14 9.45
N ALA A 399 -11.73 37.11 8.61
CA ALA A 399 -11.42 37.26 7.19
C ALA A 399 -12.63 37.69 6.33
N GLY A 400 -13.86 37.63 6.87
CA GLY A 400 -15.11 37.86 6.13
C GLY A 400 -15.36 36.85 4.99
N SER A 401 -14.58 35.77 4.93
CA SER A 401 -14.63 34.76 3.87
C SER A 401 -13.99 33.45 4.33
N GLY A 402 -14.34 32.33 3.71
CA GLY A 402 -13.76 31.02 4.02
C GLY A 402 -14.81 29.91 4.08
N HIS A 403 -14.37 28.70 4.48
CA HIS A 403 -15.20 27.49 4.43
C HIS A 403 -15.35 26.84 5.82
N PRO A 404 -15.93 27.54 6.81
CA PRO A 404 -16.01 27.00 8.17
C PRO A 404 -16.77 25.67 8.22
N THR A 405 -17.86 25.52 7.47
CA THR A 405 -18.66 24.28 7.47
C THR A 405 -17.90 23.05 6.93
N SER A 406 -17.07 23.22 5.90
CA SER A 406 -16.18 22.17 5.38
C SER A 406 -15.05 21.81 6.33
N CYS A 407 -14.62 22.74 7.19
CA CYS A 407 -13.61 22.50 8.22
C CYS A 407 -14.22 21.71 9.38
N MET A 408 -15.38 22.15 9.86
CA MET A 408 -16.05 21.59 11.04
C MET A 408 -16.46 20.11 10.89
N SER A 409 -16.65 19.59 9.67
CA SER A 409 -16.96 18.17 9.41
C SER A 409 -15.81 17.23 9.78
N MET A 410 -14.56 17.69 9.68
CA MET A 410 -13.36 16.86 9.86
C MET A 410 -12.58 17.17 11.14
N ALA A 411 -13.17 17.89 12.10
CA ALA A 411 -12.45 18.32 13.29
C ALA A 411 -11.99 17.16 14.18
N GLU A 412 -12.80 16.12 14.37
CA GLU A 412 -12.40 14.91 15.09
C GLU A 412 -11.26 14.16 14.37
N ILE A 413 -11.34 14.09 13.04
CA ILE A 413 -10.33 13.45 12.19
C ILE A 413 -8.98 14.17 12.34
N VAL A 414 -8.97 15.50 12.20
CA VAL A 414 -7.75 16.31 12.33
C VAL A 414 -7.19 16.25 13.75
N ALA A 415 -8.04 16.36 14.78
CA ALA A 415 -7.61 16.27 16.16
C ALA A 415 -6.94 14.91 16.45
N ALA A 416 -7.59 13.80 16.10
CA ALA A 416 -7.06 12.46 16.31
C ALA A 416 -5.78 12.21 15.47
N LEU A 417 -5.75 12.68 14.22
CA LEU A 417 -4.61 12.49 13.34
C LEU A 417 -3.40 13.28 13.83
N MET A 418 -3.50 14.61 13.93
CA MET A 418 -2.34 15.48 14.19
C MET A 418 -1.87 15.42 15.65
N PHE A 419 -2.76 15.20 16.62
CA PHE A 419 -2.40 15.23 18.04
C PHE A 419 -2.13 13.86 18.66
N ARG A 420 -2.38 12.75 17.93
CA ARG A 420 -2.16 11.39 18.46
C ARG A 420 -1.54 10.41 17.48
N ARG A 421 -2.00 10.35 16.22
CA ARG A 421 -1.61 9.26 15.32
C ARG A 421 -0.42 9.57 14.43
N MET A 422 -0.41 10.74 13.79
CA MET A 422 0.64 11.17 12.88
C MET A 422 1.98 11.29 13.62
N ARG A 423 3.04 10.70 13.07
CA ARG A 423 4.41 10.83 13.57
C ARG A 423 5.03 12.06 12.92
N TRP A 424 5.06 13.19 13.61
CA TRP A 424 5.64 14.43 13.10
C TRP A 424 6.28 15.25 14.22
N ASP A 425 7.06 16.25 13.86
CA ASP A 425 7.73 17.18 14.77
C ASP A 425 7.25 18.61 14.48
N PRO A 426 6.44 19.24 15.36
CA PRO A 426 5.97 20.63 15.21
C PRO A 426 7.06 21.69 15.13
N SER A 427 8.31 21.36 15.45
CA SER A 427 9.45 22.28 15.36
C SER A 427 10.22 22.17 14.04
N GLN A 428 9.95 21.14 13.22
CA GLN A 428 10.73 20.83 12.01
C GLN A 428 9.84 20.71 10.76
N PRO A 429 9.39 21.84 10.16
CA PRO A 429 8.51 21.81 8.98
C PRO A 429 9.13 21.17 7.74
N LYS A 430 10.47 21.07 7.68
CA LYS A 430 11.20 20.50 6.55
C LYS A 430 11.62 19.04 6.75
N ALA A 431 11.34 18.43 7.91
CA ALA A 431 11.68 17.04 8.17
C ALA A 431 11.04 16.12 7.11
N ARG A 432 11.79 15.13 6.63
CA ARG A 432 11.28 14.12 5.67
C ARG A 432 11.04 12.76 6.32
N ASP A 433 11.71 12.49 7.43
CA ASP A 433 11.56 11.29 8.25
C ASP A 433 10.36 11.40 9.21
N VAL A 434 9.27 12.00 8.73
CA VAL A 434 7.99 12.17 9.44
C VAL A 434 6.84 11.86 8.50
N ASP A 435 5.70 11.47 9.06
CA ASP A 435 4.46 11.35 8.32
C ASP A 435 4.05 12.72 7.72
N THR A 436 3.45 12.71 6.53
CA THR A 436 3.05 13.91 5.80
C THR A 436 1.52 14.03 5.75
N PHE A 437 1.01 15.24 5.97
CA PHE A 437 -0.41 15.58 5.80
C PHE A 437 -0.62 16.34 4.48
N VAL A 438 -1.53 15.86 3.64
CA VAL A 438 -1.95 16.52 2.39
C VAL A 438 -3.45 16.82 2.49
N LEU A 439 -3.81 18.09 2.46
CA LEU A 439 -5.21 18.51 2.48
C LEU A 439 -5.74 18.70 1.06
N SER A 440 -6.14 17.60 0.40
CA SER A 440 -6.63 17.64 -1.00
C SER A 440 -7.86 18.54 -1.16
N LYS A 441 -8.80 18.47 -0.20
CA LYS A 441 -9.90 19.45 -0.06
C LYS A 441 -9.41 20.80 0.47
N GLY A 442 -8.48 21.43 -0.26
CA GLY A 442 -7.68 22.57 0.19
C GLY A 442 -8.50 23.78 0.66
N HIS A 443 -9.75 23.93 0.25
CA HIS A 443 -10.63 25.00 0.74
C HIS A 443 -10.88 24.93 2.25
N ALA A 444 -10.66 23.76 2.88
CA ALA A 444 -10.66 23.56 4.33
C ALA A 444 -9.36 24.00 5.03
N ALA A 445 -8.48 24.77 4.38
CA ALA A 445 -7.22 25.29 4.95
C ALA A 445 -7.32 25.81 6.40
N PRO A 446 -8.39 26.55 6.81
CA PRO A 446 -8.48 27.06 8.17
C PRO A 446 -8.34 26.00 9.27
N ILE A 447 -8.78 24.76 9.06
CA ILE A 447 -8.60 23.73 10.10
C ILE A 447 -7.17 23.20 10.20
N LEU A 448 -6.43 23.22 9.09
CA LEU A 448 -4.98 22.95 9.11
C LEU A 448 -4.26 24.06 9.87
N TRP A 449 -4.61 25.33 9.62
CA TRP A 449 -4.03 26.47 10.33
C TRP A 449 -4.33 26.42 11.83
N ALA A 450 -5.58 26.12 12.22
CA ALA A 450 -5.96 25.92 13.62
C ALA A 450 -5.13 24.79 14.27
N ALA A 451 -5.01 23.64 13.61
CA ALA A 451 -4.27 22.51 14.16
C ALA A 451 -2.78 22.78 14.30
N LEU A 452 -2.17 23.47 13.33
CA LEU A 452 -0.77 23.91 13.42
C LEU A 452 -0.56 24.94 14.53
N HIS A 453 -1.51 25.85 14.74
CA HIS A 453 -1.48 26.84 15.82
C HIS A 453 -1.53 26.15 17.19
N GLU A 454 -2.53 25.28 17.39
CA GLU A 454 -2.73 24.56 18.65
C GLU A 454 -1.60 23.54 18.95
N ALA A 455 -0.93 23.02 17.91
CA ALA A 455 0.27 22.22 18.07
C ALA A 455 1.54 23.04 18.37
N GLY A 456 1.48 24.37 18.34
CA GLY A 456 2.62 25.27 18.51
C GLY A 456 3.58 25.32 17.30
N ALA A 457 3.14 24.79 16.15
CA ALA A 457 3.93 24.68 14.92
C ALA A 457 4.03 26.01 14.15
N ILE A 458 3.07 26.91 14.38
CA ILE A 458 3.08 28.28 13.84
C ILE A 458 2.89 29.28 14.98
N ARG A 459 3.53 30.45 14.84
CA ARG A 459 3.41 31.59 15.77
C ARG A 459 2.65 32.77 15.18
N GLU A 460 2.22 32.66 13.93
CA GLU A 460 1.43 33.68 13.26
C GLU A 460 0.05 33.81 13.93
N ASP A 461 -0.48 35.02 13.99
CA ASP A 461 -1.85 35.29 14.47
C ASP A 461 -2.86 34.57 13.56
N ILE A 462 -3.65 33.66 14.10
CA ILE A 462 -4.65 32.92 13.32
C ILE A 462 -5.65 33.85 12.62
N LEU A 463 -5.94 35.03 13.19
CA LEU A 463 -6.86 36.02 12.62
C LEU A 463 -6.27 36.75 11.41
N SER A 464 -5.02 36.46 11.02
CA SER A 464 -4.40 36.94 9.79
C SER A 464 -4.88 36.19 8.54
N LEU A 465 -5.67 35.11 8.67
CA LEU A 465 -6.22 34.32 7.56
C LEU A 465 -6.63 35.21 6.38
N ARG A 466 -6.11 34.91 5.19
CA ARG A 466 -6.40 35.60 3.91
C ARG A 466 -6.00 37.07 3.83
N ARG A 467 -5.28 37.62 4.81
CA ARG A 467 -4.66 38.94 4.67
C ARG A 467 -3.47 38.86 3.71
N ILE A 468 -3.18 39.97 3.04
CA ILE A 468 -2.19 40.04 1.95
C ILE A 468 -0.77 39.60 2.36
N ASP A 469 -0.38 39.86 3.62
CA ASP A 469 0.95 39.54 4.15
C ASP A 469 0.96 38.26 5.02
N SER A 470 -0.15 37.52 5.05
CA SER A 470 -0.28 36.30 5.86
C SER A 470 0.25 35.07 5.11
N THR A 471 0.83 34.12 5.85
CA THR A 471 1.10 32.77 5.30
C THR A 471 -0.10 31.82 5.44
N LEU A 472 -1.12 32.22 6.21
CA LEU A 472 -2.38 31.52 6.37
C LEU A 472 -3.31 31.89 5.20
N GLU A 473 -2.98 31.36 4.01
CA GLU A 473 -3.73 31.65 2.80
C GLU A 473 -5.10 30.93 2.79
N GLY A 474 -5.98 31.33 1.86
CA GLY A 474 -7.33 30.78 1.74
C GLY A 474 -7.39 29.31 1.31
N HIS A 475 -6.27 28.78 0.83
CA HIS A 475 -5.97 27.40 0.44
C HIS A 475 -4.52 27.09 0.87
N PRO A 476 -4.12 25.83 1.14
CA PRO A 476 -2.74 25.49 1.44
C PRO A 476 -1.81 25.86 0.29
N THR A 477 -0.77 26.65 0.59
CA THR A 477 0.31 26.97 -0.34
C THR A 477 1.68 26.84 0.32
N THR A 478 2.71 26.56 -0.47
CA THR A 478 4.10 26.38 -0.02
C THR A 478 4.74 27.64 0.57
N ARG A 479 4.05 28.80 0.58
CA ARG A 479 4.45 29.95 1.40
C ARG A 479 4.47 29.61 2.88
N ASN A 480 3.54 28.75 3.32
CA ASN A 480 3.60 28.17 4.65
C ASN A 480 4.47 26.91 4.61
N PRO A 481 5.54 26.81 5.42
CA PRO A 481 6.52 25.74 5.31
C PRO A 481 5.98 24.35 5.70
N TRP A 482 4.79 24.27 6.30
CA TRP A 482 4.10 23.00 6.60
C TRP A 482 3.36 22.40 5.40
N VAL A 483 3.23 23.14 4.30
CA VAL A 483 2.58 22.68 3.07
C VAL A 483 3.65 22.24 2.07
N ARG A 484 3.60 20.98 1.63
CA ARG A 484 4.51 20.46 0.60
C ARG A 484 4.07 20.75 -0.82
N VAL A 485 2.75 20.74 -1.07
CA VAL A 485 2.15 20.92 -2.39
C VAL A 485 0.94 21.83 -2.28
N ASN A 486 0.76 22.73 -3.25
CA ASN A 486 -0.41 23.60 -3.24
C ASN A 486 -1.66 22.81 -3.61
N THR A 487 -2.73 22.98 -2.85
CA THR A 487 -4.01 22.31 -3.06
C THR A 487 -5.13 23.33 -3.03
N GLY A 488 -6.02 23.29 -4.01
CA GLY A 488 -7.15 24.23 -4.09
C GLY A 488 -8.02 23.95 -5.30
N SER A 489 -7.38 23.59 -6.43
CA SER A 489 -8.04 22.76 -7.42
C SER A 489 -8.20 21.34 -6.85
N LEU A 490 -9.42 20.82 -6.85
CA LEU A 490 -9.78 19.56 -6.21
C LEU A 490 -9.27 18.36 -7.04
N GLY A 491 -9.15 17.21 -6.40
CA GLY A 491 -8.77 15.94 -7.03
C GLY A 491 -7.27 15.74 -7.23
N GLN A 492 -6.45 16.75 -6.95
CA GLN A 492 -5.01 16.70 -7.23
C GLN A 492 -4.15 16.15 -6.08
N GLY A 493 -4.62 16.30 -4.83
CA GLY A 493 -3.80 16.00 -3.64
C GLY A 493 -3.43 14.52 -3.51
N LEU A 494 -4.29 13.60 -3.97
CA LEU A 494 -4.00 12.16 -3.92
C LEU A 494 -2.89 11.76 -4.89
N ALA A 495 -2.85 12.35 -6.09
CA ALA A 495 -1.75 12.13 -7.04
C ALA A 495 -0.41 12.65 -6.48
N ALA A 496 -0.42 13.83 -5.87
CA ALA A 496 0.77 14.35 -5.17
C ALA A 496 1.18 13.47 -3.99
N ALA A 497 0.23 12.94 -3.23
CA ALA A 497 0.50 12.01 -2.14
C ALA A 497 1.18 10.72 -2.63
N ASN A 498 0.79 10.20 -3.80
CA ASN A 498 1.47 9.08 -4.44
C ASN A 498 2.95 9.40 -4.72
N GLY A 499 3.22 10.57 -5.28
CA GLY A 499 4.59 11.03 -5.55
C GLY A 499 5.45 11.17 -4.28
N ILE A 500 4.89 11.72 -3.21
CA ILE A 500 5.56 11.83 -1.90
C ILE A 500 5.87 10.43 -1.34
N ALA A 501 4.92 9.49 -1.41
CA ALA A 501 5.12 8.12 -0.96
C ALA A 501 6.17 7.37 -1.80
N LEU A 502 6.21 7.62 -3.11
CA LEU A 502 7.27 7.11 -3.99
C LEU A 502 8.65 7.64 -3.59
N ALA A 503 8.79 8.95 -3.36
CA ALA A 503 10.04 9.54 -2.91
C ALA A 503 10.50 8.92 -1.58
N ASN A 504 9.57 8.78 -0.61
CA ASN A 504 9.87 8.15 0.66
C ASN A 504 10.35 6.70 0.50
N ARG A 505 9.72 5.91 -0.38
CA ARG A 505 10.17 4.55 -0.69
C ARG A 505 11.58 4.53 -1.28
N LEU A 506 11.86 5.40 -2.24
CA LEU A 506 13.19 5.52 -2.88
C LEU A 506 14.29 5.95 -1.90
N ASP A 507 13.91 6.63 -0.83
CA ASP A 507 14.82 7.09 0.23
C ASP A 507 14.83 6.19 1.46
N GLY A 508 14.11 5.06 1.43
CA GLY A 508 14.03 4.14 2.56
C GLY A 508 13.38 4.74 3.82
N ILE A 509 12.49 5.71 3.64
CA ILE A 509 11.74 6.39 4.70
C ILE A 509 10.38 5.71 4.89
N ASP A 510 10.15 5.10 6.06
CA ASP A 510 8.89 4.41 6.40
C ASP A 510 7.82 5.38 6.98
N ALA A 511 7.58 6.47 6.27
CA ALA A 511 6.60 7.50 6.61
C ALA A 511 5.30 7.30 5.83
N LYS A 512 4.17 7.56 6.51
CA LYS A 512 2.84 7.57 5.89
C LYS A 512 2.54 8.95 5.29
N VAL A 513 1.74 8.96 4.23
CA VAL A 513 1.17 10.16 3.63
C VAL A 513 -0.34 10.12 3.80
N TYR A 514 -0.87 10.94 4.70
CA TYR A 514 -2.29 11.05 4.98
C TYR A 514 -2.90 12.15 4.09
N CYS A 515 -3.74 11.75 3.14
CA CYS A 515 -4.40 12.64 2.20
C CYS A 515 -5.90 12.75 2.53
N VAL A 516 -6.38 13.94 2.90
CA VAL A 516 -7.80 14.18 3.20
C VAL A 516 -8.51 14.71 1.96
N LEU A 517 -9.56 14.01 1.53
CA LEU A 517 -10.40 14.34 0.38
C LEU A 517 -11.83 14.70 0.83
N GLY A 518 -12.53 15.49 0.02
CA GLY A 518 -13.99 15.62 0.12
C GLY A 518 -14.72 14.57 -0.72
N ASP A 519 -15.92 14.18 -0.29
CA ASP A 519 -16.86 13.38 -1.09
C ASP A 519 -17.18 13.98 -2.47
N GLY A 520 -17.49 15.28 -2.54
CA GLY A 520 -17.71 15.97 -3.81
C GLY A 520 -16.46 15.97 -4.71
N GLU A 521 -15.28 16.07 -4.10
CA GLU A 521 -13.97 15.99 -4.79
C GLU A 521 -13.72 14.60 -5.40
N CYS A 522 -14.23 13.52 -4.80
CA CYS A 522 -14.15 12.17 -5.38
C CYS A 522 -14.96 12.00 -6.69
N SER A 523 -15.58 13.06 -7.21
CA SER A 523 -16.13 13.11 -8.57
C SER A 523 -15.06 13.36 -9.63
N GLU A 524 -13.91 13.94 -9.24
CA GLU A 524 -12.79 14.17 -10.15
C GLU A 524 -12.18 12.84 -10.61
N GLY A 525 -12.01 12.69 -11.93
CA GLY A 525 -11.43 11.47 -12.53
C GLY A 525 -10.01 11.19 -12.02
N SER A 526 -9.24 12.25 -11.78
CA SER A 526 -7.86 12.18 -11.28
C SER A 526 -7.72 11.49 -9.91
N VAL A 527 -8.75 11.53 -9.05
CA VAL A 527 -8.74 10.79 -7.78
C VAL A 527 -8.67 9.29 -8.04
N TRP A 528 -9.38 8.81 -9.07
CA TRP A 528 -9.46 7.40 -9.41
C TRP A 528 -8.25 6.94 -10.23
N GLU A 529 -7.69 7.79 -11.08
CA GLU A 529 -6.36 7.58 -11.67
C GLU A 529 -5.30 7.41 -10.57
N ALA A 530 -5.29 8.28 -9.57
CA ALA A 530 -4.36 8.20 -8.44
C ALA A 530 -4.61 6.97 -7.56
N ALA A 531 -5.87 6.57 -7.34
CA ALA A 531 -6.19 5.34 -6.63
C ALA A 531 -5.66 4.11 -7.38
N GLN A 532 -5.86 4.04 -8.70
CA GLN A 532 -5.31 2.97 -9.53
C GLN A 532 -3.79 2.92 -9.43
N PHE A 533 -3.13 4.05 -9.62
CA PHE A 533 -1.67 4.16 -9.58
C PHE A 533 -1.09 3.71 -8.24
N ALA A 534 -1.68 4.11 -7.12
CA ALA A 534 -1.21 3.73 -5.79
C ALA A 534 -1.24 2.21 -5.57
N SER A 535 -2.30 1.56 -6.04
CA SER A 535 -2.49 0.11 -5.95
C SER A 535 -1.49 -0.64 -6.83
N LEU A 536 -1.39 -0.27 -8.12
CA LEU A 536 -0.48 -0.89 -9.08
C LEU A 536 1.00 -0.66 -8.71
N SER A 537 1.31 0.47 -8.10
CA SER A 537 2.65 0.80 -7.60
C SER A 537 2.96 0.23 -6.21
N GLY A 538 2.00 -0.45 -5.55
CA GLY A 538 2.19 -1.05 -4.23
C GLY A 538 2.47 -0.02 -3.11
N LEU A 539 1.83 1.15 -3.15
CA LEU A 539 2.10 2.26 -2.24
C LEU A 539 1.40 2.10 -0.88
N GLY A 540 1.88 1.15 -0.07
CA GLY A 540 1.43 0.96 1.32
C GLY A 540 1.60 2.16 2.25
N GLY A 541 2.38 3.16 1.84
CA GLY A 541 2.58 4.42 2.57
C GLY A 541 1.42 5.41 2.44
N VAL A 542 0.49 5.23 1.50
CA VAL A 542 -0.58 6.22 1.24
C VAL A 542 -1.85 5.86 2.01
N VAL A 543 -2.40 6.84 2.72
CA VAL A 543 -3.69 6.75 3.42
C VAL A 543 -4.62 7.84 2.90
N ALA A 544 -5.72 7.45 2.26
CA ALA A 544 -6.78 8.36 1.86
C ALA A 544 -7.83 8.45 2.97
N ILE A 545 -8.27 9.66 3.33
CA ILE A 545 -9.36 9.89 4.27
C ILE A 545 -10.44 10.69 3.54
N VAL A 546 -11.55 10.05 3.24
CA VAL A 546 -12.70 10.70 2.58
C VAL A 546 -13.62 11.26 3.66
N ASP A 547 -13.73 12.59 3.70
CA ASP A 547 -14.70 13.33 4.51
C ASP A 547 -16.06 13.35 3.80
N GLU A 548 -16.86 12.32 4.07
CA GLU A 548 -18.18 12.08 3.47
C GLU A 548 -19.26 12.81 4.27
N ASN A 549 -19.41 14.10 3.95
CA ASN A 549 -20.23 15.04 4.70
C ASN A 549 -21.59 15.30 4.03
N GLY A 550 -21.84 14.71 2.86
CA GLY A 550 -23.11 14.63 2.16
C GLY A 550 -23.42 15.83 1.27
N LEU A 551 -22.55 16.84 1.26
CA LEU A 551 -22.80 18.12 0.60
C LEU A 551 -21.56 18.58 -0.18
N ALA A 552 -21.75 18.83 -1.47
CA ALA A 552 -20.79 19.52 -2.33
C ALA A 552 -20.87 21.04 -2.11
N GLN A 553 -20.50 21.83 -3.13
CA GLN A 553 -20.56 23.29 -3.06
C GLN A 553 -21.99 23.84 -3.19
N SER A 554 -22.80 23.28 -4.08
CA SER A 554 -24.09 23.84 -4.49
C SER A 554 -25.28 22.90 -4.26
N GLY A 555 -25.10 21.85 -3.45
CA GLY A 555 -26.11 20.84 -3.20
C GLY A 555 -25.51 19.55 -2.65
N PRO A 556 -26.31 18.45 -2.63
CA PRO A 556 -25.85 17.13 -2.21
C PRO A 556 -24.62 16.65 -3.00
N ALA A 557 -23.70 15.99 -2.30
CA ALA A 557 -22.61 15.27 -2.97
C ALA A 557 -23.16 14.03 -3.70
N PRO A 558 -22.48 13.52 -4.75
CA PRO A 558 -22.89 12.27 -5.39
C PRO A 558 -22.98 11.14 -4.37
N TYR A 559 -24.02 10.31 -4.51
CA TYR A 559 -24.33 9.20 -3.61
C TYR A 559 -24.83 9.61 -2.21
N ASP A 560 -25.06 10.91 -2.01
CA ASP A 560 -25.57 11.52 -0.77
C ASP A 560 -24.67 11.20 0.44
N HIS A 561 -25.17 10.42 1.40
CA HIS A 561 -24.47 9.99 2.62
C HIS A 561 -24.18 8.47 2.64
N ARG A 562 -23.91 7.90 1.47
CA ARG A 562 -23.63 6.47 1.28
C ARG A 562 -22.14 6.19 1.19
N SER A 563 -21.47 6.29 2.35
CA SER A 563 -20.07 5.88 2.56
C SER A 563 -19.68 4.53 1.92
N SER A 564 -20.61 3.57 1.86
CA SER A 564 -20.34 2.23 1.32
C SER A 564 -19.95 2.26 -0.15
N VAL A 565 -20.49 3.20 -0.93
CA VAL A 565 -20.16 3.35 -2.36
C VAL A 565 -18.70 3.73 -2.53
N PHE A 566 -18.21 4.69 -1.75
CA PHE A 566 -16.80 5.09 -1.81
C PHE A 566 -15.89 3.97 -1.32
N ALA A 567 -16.25 3.27 -0.24
CA ALA A 567 -15.46 2.15 0.28
C ALA A 567 -15.37 1.00 -0.72
N GLU A 568 -16.48 0.64 -1.39
CA GLU A 568 -16.50 -0.36 -2.46
C GLU A 568 -15.67 0.06 -3.66
N ARG A 569 -15.70 1.33 -4.06
CA ARG A 569 -14.85 1.84 -5.15
C ARG A 569 -13.38 1.72 -4.81
N PHE A 570 -12.93 2.20 -3.65
CA PHE A 570 -11.53 2.06 -3.25
C PHE A 570 -11.11 0.57 -3.24
N ARG A 571 -11.95 -0.33 -2.71
CA ARG A 571 -11.70 -1.78 -2.77
C ARG A 571 -11.59 -2.31 -4.21
N ALA A 572 -12.45 -1.86 -5.12
CA ALA A 572 -12.40 -2.23 -6.53
C ALA A 572 -11.12 -1.75 -7.23
N PHE A 573 -10.54 -0.62 -6.79
CA PHE A 573 -9.24 -0.13 -7.22
C PHE A 573 -8.05 -0.79 -6.49
N GLY A 574 -8.30 -1.80 -5.64
CA GLY A 574 -7.26 -2.59 -4.96
C GLY A 574 -6.78 -2.02 -3.62
N TRP A 575 -7.53 -1.09 -3.02
CA TRP A 575 -7.23 -0.54 -1.70
C TRP A 575 -7.90 -1.37 -0.59
N GLN A 576 -7.31 -1.34 0.60
CA GLN A 576 -8.06 -1.67 1.81
C GLN A 576 -8.95 -0.47 2.15
N ALA A 577 -10.22 -0.70 2.51
CA ALA A 577 -11.13 0.38 2.85
C ALA A 577 -12.01 0.04 4.06
N ILE A 578 -12.14 0.98 4.98
CA ILE A 578 -13.03 0.91 6.15
C ILE A 578 -13.99 2.09 6.17
N GLU A 579 -15.21 1.84 6.60
CA GLU A 579 -16.22 2.87 6.85
C GLU A 579 -16.29 3.14 8.35
N ILE A 580 -16.40 4.40 8.72
CA ILE A 580 -16.53 4.83 10.12
C ILE A 580 -17.53 5.97 10.26
N ASP A 581 -18.06 6.17 11.47
CA ASP A 581 -18.57 7.48 11.89
C ASP A 581 -17.38 8.41 12.15
N GLY A 582 -17.22 9.44 11.33
CA GLY A 582 -16.12 10.40 11.42
C GLY A 582 -16.18 11.32 12.65
N HIS A 583 -17.28 11.30 13.40
CA HIS A 583 -17.42 12.01 14.68
C HIS A 583 -17.31 11.09 15.90
N ASP A 584 -17.17 9.78 15.70
CA ASP A 584 -16.84 8.82 16.75
C ASP A 584 -15.32 8.69 16.86
N LEU A 585 -14.72 9.41 17.82
CA LEU A 585 -13.28 9.41 18.04
C LEU A 585 -12.70 8.02 18.33
N VAL A 586 -13.49 7.06 18.83
CA VAL A 586 -13.02 5.68 19.02
C VAL A 586 -12.82 5.01 17.66
N GLN A 587 -13.80 5.14 16.77
CA GLN A 587 -13.70 4.60 15.40
C GLN A 587 -12.62 5.32 14.58
N VAL A 588 -12.50 6.65 14.71
CA VAL A 588 -11.45 7.43 14.04
C VAL A 588 -10.06 6.97 14.49
N LEU A 589 -9.82 6.83 15.81
CA LEU A 589 -8.53 6.37 16.32
C LEU A 589 -8.22 4.92 15.92
N ASP A 590 -9.21 4.05 15.88
CA ASP A 590 -9.03 2.67 15.40
C ASP A 590 -8.67 2.64 13.92
N ALA A 591 -9.44 3.32 13.07
CA ALA A 591 -9.20 3.38 11.63
C ALA A 591 -7.81 3.95 11.31
N LEU A 592 -7.40 5.03 11.98
CA LEU A 592 -6.06 5.60 11.84
C LEU A 592 -4.95 4.64 12.30
N SER A 593 -5.20 3.82 13.33
CA SER A 593 -4.25 2.78 13.75
C SER A 593 -4.09 1.72 12.66
N ARG A 594 -5.20 1.22 12.12
CA ARG A 594 -5.21 0.20 11.07
C ARG A 594 -4.49 0.70 9.82
N ALA A 595 -4.77 1.95 9.43
CA ALA A 595 -4.11 2.59 8.31
C ALA A 595 -2.59 2.76 8.53
N ALA A 596 -2.17 3.10 9.77
CA ALA A 596 -0.74 3.20 10.11
C ALA A 596 -0.01 1.84 9.98
N ALA A 597 -0.67 0.73 10.31
CA ALA A 597 -0.11 -0.62 10.20
C ALA A 597 -0.26 -1.26 8.80
N ALA A 598 -1.03 -0.64 7.89
CA ALA A 598 -1.29 -1.21 6.58
C ALA A 598 -0.02 -1.26 5.70
N HIS A 599 0.12 -2.35 4.94
CA HIS A 599 1.18 -2.52 3.92
C HIS A 599 0.67 -2.29 2.48
N GLN A 600 -0.63 -2.05 2.33
CA GLN A 600 -1.31 -1.70 1.08
C GLN A 600 -1.92 -0.30 1.23
N PRO A 601 -2.17 0.43 0.13
CA PRO A 601 -2.82 1.73 0.22
C PRO A 601 -4.18 1.57 0.91
N TYR A 602 -4.49 2.49 1.84
CA TYR A 602 -5.60 2.34 2.78
C TYR A 602 -6.55 3.54 2.73
N ALA A 603 -7.85 3.27 2.66
CA ALA A 603 -8.90 4.29 2.62
C ALA A 603 -9.74 4.24 3.90
N ILE A 604 -9.90 5.40 4.53
CA ILE A 604 -10.85 5.63 5.62
C ILE A 604 -11.98 6.46 5.05
N VAL A 605 -13.17 5.87 4.90
CA VAL A 605 -14.37 6.59 4.47
C VAL A 605 -15.14 7.00 5.70
N ALA A 606 -15.01 8.26 6.09
CA ALA A 606 -15.57 8.81 7.31
C ALA A 606 -16.89 9.52 7.00
N ARG A 607 -18.00 8.96 7.46
CA ARG A 607 -19.30 9.62 7.38
C ARG A 607 -19.36 10.74 8.40
N THR A 608 -19.56 11.97 7.96
CA THR A 608 -19.56 13.18 8.79
C THR A 608 -20.76 14.07 8.48
N VAL A 609 -20.87 15.19 9.18
CA VAL A 609 -21.90 16.21 8.96
C VAL A 609 -21.21 17.54 8.65
N LYS A 610 -21.49 18.12 7.48
CA LYS A 610 -20.98 19.45 7.13
C LYS A 610 -21.47 20.48 8.15
N GLY A 611 -20.57 21.30 8.69
CA GLY A 611 -20.92 22.25 9.74
C GLY A 611 -21.20 21.63 11.11
N ARG A 612 -20.73 20.40 11.39
CA ARG A 612 -20.88 19.72 12.69
C ARG A 612 -20.55 20.65 13.87
N GLY A 613 -21.38 20.60 14.90
CA GLY A 613 -21.19 21.33 16.16
C GLY A 613 -21.98 22.63 16.25
N VAL A 614 -22.54 23.13 15.14
CA VAL A 614 -23.32 24.38 15.10
C VAL A 614 -24.71 24.10 14.49
N SER A 615 -25.75 24.24 15.30
CA SER A 615 -27.11 23.74 15.02
C SER A 615 -27.76 24.32 13.76
N PHE A 616 -27.51 25.60 13.46
CA PHE A 616 -28.17 26.29 12.35
C PHE A 616 -27.50 26.07 10.97
N VAL A 617 -26.34 25.41 10.94
CA VAL A 617 -25.63 25.08 9.68
C VAL A 617 -25.35 23.58 9.52
N ALA A 618 -25.42 22.79 10.60
CA ALA A 618 -25.11 21.37 10.55
C ALA A 618 -26.02 20.63 9.56
N GLY A 619 -25.42 20.03 8.53
CA GLY A 619 -26.10 19.31 7.46
C GLY A 619 -26.98 20.20 6.56
N GLN A 620 -26.87 21.53 6.65
CA GLN A 620 -27.68 22.45 5.86
C GLN A 620 -26.97 22.82 4.56
N ASP A 621 -27.69 22.72 3.45
CA ASP A 621 -27.23 23.21 2.16
C ASP A 621 -27.09 24.75 2.15
N GLY A 622 -26.32 25.28 1.20
CA GLY A 622 -26.14 26.71 1.01
C GLY A 622 -25.17 27.39 1.99
N TRP A 623 -24.46 26.62 2.84
CA TRP A 623 -23.46 27.14 3.77
C TRP A 623 -22.01 26.84 3.39
N HIS A 624 -21.77 26.24 2.21
CA HIS A 624 -20.43 26.10 1.68
C HIS A 624 -19.85 27.47 1.31
N GLY A 625 -18.59 27.73 1.70
CA GLY A 625 -17.89 28.98 1.35
C GLY A 625 -18.42 30.25 2.01
N LYS A 626 -19.29 30.14 3.03
CA LYS A 626 -19.86 31.28 3.76
C LYS A 626 -19.24 31.38 5.16
N ALA A 627 -18.52 32.47 5.38
CA ALA A 627 -18.12 32.87 6.73
C ALA A 627 -19.35 33.32 7.54
N PHE A 628 -19.25 33.20 8.86
CA PHE A 628 -20.29 33.69 9.76
C PHE A 628 -20.15 35.20 9.97
N ASP A 629 -21.28 35.91 10.05
CA ASP A 629 -21.30 37.27 10.59
C ASP A 629 -21.02 37.28 12.11
N ALA A 630 -20.85 38.46 12.69
CA ALA A 630 -20.52 38.58 14.11
C ALA A 630 -21.58 37.93 15.04
N GLY A 631 -22.87 38.05 14.71
CA GLY A 631 -23.94 37.47 15.53
C GLY A 631 -24.02 35.95 15.40
N GLN A 632 -23.85 35.44 14.18
CA GLN A 632 -23.76 34.01 13.91
C GLN A 632 -22.52 33.38 14.58
N ARG A 633 -21.38 34.06 14.54
CA ARG A 633 -20.15 33.68 15.24
C ARG A 633 -20.41 33.55 16.74
N ASP A 634 -20.95 34.58 17.37
CA ASP A 634 -21.16 34.60 18.82
C ASP A 634 -22.12 33.48 19.26
N ARG A 635 -23.19 33.26 18.48
CA ARG A 635 -24.11 32.13 18.70
C ARG A 635 -23.42 30.78 18.54
N ALA A 636 -22.63 30.59 17.48
CA ALA A 636 -21.92 29.35 17.22
C ALA A 636 -20.89 29.03 18.31
N LEU A 637 -20.11 30.04 18.75
CA LEU A 637 -19.14 29.89 19.83
C LEU A 637 -19.82 29.60 21.18
N ALA A 638 -21.02 30.13 21.42
CA ALA A 638 -21.81 29.80 22.60
C ALA A 638 -22.32 28.35 22.57
N GLU A 639 -22.78 27.86 21.41
CA GLU A 639 -23.22 26.46 21.23
C GLU A 639 -22.07 25.46 21.43
N LEU A 640 -20.86 25.79 20.95
CA LEU A 640 -19.67 24.95 21.10
C LEU A 640 -19.12 24.92 22.54
N GLY A 641 -19.37 25.97 23.33
CA GLY A 641 -18.68 26.19 24.59
C GLY A 641 -17.17 26.41 24.41
N ASP A 642 -16.41 26.50 25.51
CA ASP A 642 -14.95 26.69 25.49
C ASP A 642 -14.28 25.70 26.44
N PRO A 643 -14.15 24.42 26.05
CA PRO A 643 -13.57 23.41 26.94
C PRO A 643 -12.08 23.68 27.14
N PRO A 644 -11.55 23.62 28.38
CA PRO A 644 -10.12 23.73 28.60
C PRO A 644 -9.42 22.54 27.95
N VAL A 645 -8.50 22.82 27.03
CA VAL A 645 -7.71 21.80 26.36
C VAL A 645 -6.28 22.27 26.16
N GLN A 646 -5.34 21.38 26.45
CA GLN A 646 -3.96 21.55 26.07
C GLN A 646 -3.43 20.17 25.70
N LEU A 647 -3.24 19.94 24.40
CA LEU A 647 -2.66 18.72 23.88
C LEU A 647 -1.33 19.06 23.22
N ALA A 648 -0.24 18.63 23.86
CA ALA A 648 1.07 18.68 23.23
C ALA A 648 1.18 17.61 22.14
N VAL A 649 1.93 17.93 21.08
CA VAL A 649 2.35 16.97 20.06
C VAL A 649 3.80 16.59 20.37
N GLU A 650 4.01 15.35 20.78
CA GLU A 650 5.35 14.82 20.99
C GLU A 650 6.05 14.60 19.63
N PRO A 651 7.27 15.15 19.44
CA PRO A 651 8.06 14.92 18.23
C PRO A 651 8.31 13.43 18.00
N ARG A 652 7.93 12.93 16.81
CA ARG A 652 8.12 11.52 16.43
C ARG A 652 8.64 11.42 15.00
N HIS A 653 9.82 10.81 14.87
CA HIS A 653 10.47 10.52 13.59
C HIS A 653 10.40 9.02 13.27
N VAL A 654 10.38 8.69 11.99
CA VAL A 654 10.41 7.31 11.50
C VAL A 654 11.85 6.88 11.26
N ARG A 655 12.07 5.56 11.27
CA ARG A 655 13.37 5.02 10.87
C ARG A 655 13.57 5.28 9.37
N HIS A 656 14.78 5.72 9.03
CA HIS A 656 15.23 5.82 7.65
C HIS A 656 16.65 5.24 7.54
N ALA A 657 16.96 4.61 6.42
CA ALA A 657 18.34 4.30 6.09
C ALA A 657 18.98 5.59 5.57
N PRO A 658 20.09 6.09 6.15
CA PRO A 658 20.75 7.27 5.63
C PRO A 658 21.23 6.98 4.21
N ARG A 659 20.69 7.70 3.23
CA ARG A 659 21.23 7.77 1.87
C ARG A 659 22.06 9.04 1.78
N GLU A 660 23.34 8.90 1.43
CA GLU A 660 24.15 10.06 1.07
C GLU A 660 23.57 10.66 -0.22
N HIS A 661 23.05 11.89 -0.14
CA HIS A 661 22.75 12.66 -1.34
C HIS A 661 24.07 13.03 -2.00
N THR A 662 24.39 12.39 -3.11
CA THR A 662 25.50 12.79 -3.96
C THR A 662 24.99 13.83 -4.95
N ALA A 663 25.69 14.97 -5.05
CA ALA A 663 25.38 15.96 -6.08
C ALA A 663 25.42 15.30 -7.48
N PRO A 664 24.53 15.71 -8.41
CA PRO A 664 24.59 15.25 -9.79
C PRO A 664 25.97 15.47 -10.40
N ARG A 665 26.45 14.49 -11.16
CA ARG A 665 27.68 14.61 -11.96
C ARG A 665 27.34 15.08 -13.38
N ASP A 666 28.34 15.54 -14.11
CA ASP A 666 28.18 15.82 -15.55
C ASP A 666 27.85 14.52 -16.29
N ALA A 667 26.83 14.55 -17.16
CA ALA A 667 26.49 13.39 -17.95
C ALA A 667 27.55 13.12 -19.04
N PRO A 668 27.73 11.87 -19.48
CA PRO A 668 28.52 11.57 -20.66
C PRO A 668 28.10 12.43 -21.86
N ARG A 669 29.09 12.90 -22.63
CA ARG A 669 28.84 13.74 -23.82
C ARG A 669 27.97 13.00 -24.86
N PRO A 670 27.28 13.75 -25.75
CA PRO A 670 26.70 13.18 -26.96
C PRO A 670 27.75 12.43 -27.81
N ASP A 671 27.32 11.40 -28.51
CA ASP A 671 28.16 10.59 -29.41
C ASP A 671 27.43 10.34 -30.73
N TYR A 672 27.13 11.44 -31.44
CA TYR A 672 26.51 11.41 -32.76
C TYR A 672 27.51 11.83 -33.84
N ARG A 673 27.29 11.39 -35.07
CA ARG A 673 28.05 11.88 -36.24
C ARG A 673 27.20 12.89 -36.99
N ARG A 674 27.78 14.04 -37.34
CA ARG A 674 27.12 15.00 -38.24
C ARG A 674 26.63 14.32 -39.51
N GLY A 675 25.42 14.68 -39.93
CA GLY A 675 24.76 14.09 -41.10
C GLY A 675 23.97 12.80 -40.84
N ASP A 676 24.17 12.14 -39.69
CA ASP A 676 23.30 11.03 -39.29
C ASP A 676 21.87 11.54 -39.10
N ARG A 677 20.87 10.65 -39.26
CA ARG A 677 19.46 10.99 -39.03
C ARG A 677 18.90 10.30 -37.79
N VAL A 678 18.56 11.09 -36.78
CA VAL A 678 18.09 10.62 -35.47
C VAL A 678 16.90 11.50 -35.04
N ALA A 679 15.87 10.90 -34.46
CA ALA A 679 14.73 11.67 -33.95
C ALA A 679 15.06 12.26 -32.57
N THR A 680 14.62 13.49 -32.29
CA THR A 680 14.92 14.15 -31.01
C THR A 680 14.29 13.42 -29.81
N ARG A 681 13.15 12.76 -29.99
CA ARG A 681 12.55 11.86 -28.97
C ARG A 681 13.45 10.66 -28.63
N THR A 682 14.17 10.11 -29.61
CA THR A 682 15.11 9.00 -29.38
C THR A 682 16.33 9.52 -28.62
N ALA A 683 16.86 10.68 -29.00
CA ALA A 683 17.98 11.31 -28.31
C ALA A 683 17.62 11.71 -26.86
N PHE A 684 16.38 12.14 -26.59
CA PHE A 684 15.88 12.35 -25.24
C PHE A 684 15.98 11.07 -24.38
N GLY A 685 15.51 9.93 -24.90
CA GLY A 685 15.67 8.63 -24.22
C GLY A 685 17.13 8.28 -23.93
N ASN A 686 18.02 8.48 -24.91
CA ASN A 686 19.47 8.27 -24.75
C ASN A 686 20.06 9.16 -23.63
N ALA A 687 19.66 10.43 -23.58
CA ALA A 687 20.09 11.34 -22.52
C ALA A 687 19.59 10.92 -21.15
N LEU A 688 18.35 10.43 -21.02
CA LEU A 688 17.85 9.94 -19.74
C LEU A 688 18.68 8.76 -19.22
N VAL A 689 19.10 7.83 -20.08
CA VAL A 689 19.96 6.71 -19.66
C VAL A 689 21.30 7.21 -19.12
N LYS A 690 21.91 8.18 -19.81
CA LYS A 690 23.17 8.83 -19.39
C LYS A 690 23.01 9.61 -18.07
N LEU A 691 21.94 10.39 -17.94
CA LEU A 691 21.63 11.15 -16.74
C LEU A 691 21.29 10.24 -15.56
N GLY A 692 20.67 9.08 -15.80
CA GLY A 692 20.37 8.11 -14.75
C GLY A 692 21.63 7.61 -14.05
N GLU A 693 22.77 7.51 -14.75
CA GLU A 693 24.04 7.14 -14.13
C GLU A 693 24.63 8.29 -13.29
N ALA A 694 24.41 9.52 -13.75
CA ALA A 694 25.01 10.73 -13.19
C ALA A 694 24.20 11.34 -12.02
N ASP A 695 22.87 11.21 -12.05
CA ASP A 695 21.92 11.72 -11.07
C ASP A 695 21.10 10.57 -10.45
N PRO A 696 21.38 10.19 -9.18
CA PRO A 696 20.64 9.14 -8.48
C PRO A 696 19.23 9.55 -8.02
N ASP A 697 18.90 10.84 -8.09
CA ASP A 697 17.60 11.42 -7.76
C ASP A 697 16.70 11.64 -8.98
N LEU A 698 17.22 11.39 -10.19
CA LEU A 698 16.43 11.33 -11.43
C LEU A 698 15.44 10.16 -11.37
N VAL A 699 14.16 10.49 -11.57
CA VAL A 699 13.04 9.53 -11.59
C VAL A 699 12.21 9.79 -12.84
N VAL A 700 11.83 8.75 -13.58
CA VAL A 700 11.05 8.87 -14.82
C VAL A 700 9.66 8.30 -14.60
N ILE A 701 8.63 9.03 -15.04
CA ILE A 701 7.25 8.55 -15.14
C ILE A 701 6.79 8.72 -16.60
N ASP A 702 6.22 7.69 -17.19
CA ASP A 702 5.67 7.75 -18.57
C ASP A 702 4.18 7.40 -18.60
N GLY A 703 3.43 7.92 -19.56
CA GLY A 703 2.00 7.67 -19.72
C GLY A 703 1.65 6.61 -20.75
N ASP A 704 2.09 5.36 -20.57
CA ASP A 704 1.89 4.21 -21.48
C ASP A 704 2.41 4.40 -22.92
N VAL A 705 3.29 5.37 -23.16
CA VAL A 705 3.84 5.69 -24.48
C VAL A 705 5.38 5.61 -24.48
N GLN A 706 5.95 4.87 -23.54
CA GLN A 706 7.39 4.75 -23.29
C GLN A 706 8.20 4.22 -24.49
N ASN A 707 7.57 3.41 -25.34
CA ASN A 707 8.14 2.92 -26.60
C ASN A 707 8.22 4.02 -27.68
N SER A 708 7.47 5.10 -27.50
CA SER A 708 7.29 6.18 -28.46
C SER A 708 7.98 7.47 -28.02
N THR A 709 8.05 7.74 -26.72
CA THR A 709 8.80 8.84 -26.10
C THR A 709 10.29 8.53 -25.97
N GLY A 710 10.67 7.25 -25.93
CA GLY A 710 12.06 6.81 -25.72
C GLY A 710 12.41 6.54 -24.26
N THR A 711 11.49 6.72 -23.31
CA THR A 711 11.74 6.49 -21.87
C THR A 711 11.87 5.02 -21.49
N LYS A 712 11.42 4.10 -22.35
CA LYS A 712 11.52 2.64 -22.13
C LYS A 712 12.95 2.20 -21.82
N ASP A 713 13.94 2.81 -22.47
CA ASP A 713 15.34 2.43 -22.29
C ASP A 713 15.85 2.82 -20.89
N PHE A 714 15.37 3.94 -20.33
CA PHE A 714 15.64 4.29 -18.93
C PHE A 714 15.08 3.23 -17.98
N GLY A 715 13.83 2.80 -18.19
CA GLY A 715 13.19 1.77 -17.36
C GLY A 715 13.87 0.40 -17.45
N GLN A 716 14.56 0.09 -18.55
CA GLN A 716 15.37 -1.12 -18.66
C GLN A 716 16.67 -1.05 -17.84
N HIS A 717 17.29 0.13 -17.76
CA HIS A 717 18.56 0.32 -17.04
C HIS A 717 18.35 0.59 -15.55
N TYR A 718 17.28 1.30 -15.19
CA TYR A 718 16.98 1.76 -13.82
C TYR A 718 15.52 1.46 -13.45
N PRO A 719 15.11 0.17 -13.43
CA PRO A 719 13.72 -0.22 -13.20
C PRO A 719 13.17 0.25 -11.84
N GLU A 720 14.04 0.49 -10.86
CA GLU A 720 13.68 1.00 -9.54
C GLU A 720 13.34 2.50 -9.52
N ARG A 721 13.71 3.25 -10.57
CA ARG A 721 13.47 4.70 -10.72
C ARG A 721 12.57 5.04 -11.91
N PHE A 722 11.99 4.03 -12.55
CA PHE A 722 10.99 4.20 -13.60
C PHE A 722 9.61 3.77 -13.08
N PHE A 723 8.60 4.59 -13.31
CA PHE A 723 7.22 4.27 -12.95
C PHE A 723 6.32 4.40 -14.17
N GLU A 724 5.54 3.36 -14.45
CA GLU A 724 4.48 3.43 -15.45
C GLU A 724 3.30 4.19 -14.86
N GLY A 725 3.00 5.34 -15.45
CA GLY A 725 1.86 6.20 -15.12
C GLY A 725 0.56 5.72 -15.75
N TYR A 726 0.63 4.84 -16.76
CA TYR A 726 -0.49 4.39 -17.59
C TYR A 726 -1.15 5.56 -18.35
N ILE A 727 -2.29 5.31 -19.01
CA ILE A 727 -3.05 6.35 -19.74
C ILE A 727 -3.81 7.25 -18.74
N ALA A 728 -3.05 8.05 -17.99
CA ALA A 728 -3.50 8.86 -16.86
C ALA A 728 -2.59 10.07 -16.62
N GLU A 729 -2.53 11.00 -17.59
CA GLU A 729 -1.57 12.11 -17.57
C GLU A 729 -1.77 13.07 -16.38
N GLN A 730 -3.00 13.19 -15.87
CA GLN A 730 -3.30 14.00 -14.68
C GLN A 730 -2.58 13.44 -13.45
N ASN A 731 -2.76 12.15 -13.17
CA ASN A 731 -2.02 11.50 -12.10
C ASN A 731 -0.50 11.49 -12.37
N MET A 732 -0.04 11.27 -13.61
CA MET A 732 1.39 11.30 -13.95
C MET A 732 2.05 12.61 -13.52
N VAL A 733 1.47 13.75 -13.89
CA VAL A 733 2.01 15.08 -13.52
C VAL A 733 1.88 15.32 -12.01
N GLY A 734 0.76 14.92 -11.39
CA GLY A 734 0.57 15.05 -9.94
C GLY A 734 1.58 14.24 -9.12
N ALA A 735 1.86 13.00 -9.51
CA ALA A 735 2.86 12.14 -8.89
C ALA A 735 4.29 12.70 -9.11
N ALA A 736 4.59 13.22 -10.30
CA ALA A 736 5.84 13.91 -10.57
C ALA A 736 6.02 15.14 -9.65
N LEU A 737 4.98 15.94 -9.43
CA LEU A 737 5.02 17.05 -8.47
C LEU A 737 5.30 16.58 -7.04
N GLY A 738 4.67 15.48 -6.61
CA GLY A 738 4.92 14.88 -5.30
C GLY A 738 6.38 14.45 -5.12
N LEU A 739 6.99 13.83 -6.14
CA LEU A 739 8.42 13.50 -6.16
C LEU A 739 9.30 14.76 -6.05
N ALA A 740 9.00 15.79 -6.87
CA ALA A 740 9.73 17.06 -6.86
C ALA A 740 9.70 17.74 -5.48
N SER A 741 8.54 17.73 -4.81
CA SER A 741 8.36 18.31 -3.46
C SER A 741 9.23 17.65 -2.38
N CYS A 742 9.73 16.45 -2.68
CA CYS A 742 10.60 15.67 -1.80
C CYS A 742 12.09 15.71 -2.22
N GLY A 743 12.45 16.54 -3.21
CA GLY A 743 13.83 16.74 -3.64
C GLY A 743 14.32 15.79 -4.74
N LYS A 744 13.42 15.03 -5.37
CA LYS A 744 13.75 14.26 -6.58
C LYS A 744 13.80 15.16 -7.82
N THR A 745 14.42 14.65 -8.88
CA THR A 745 14.43 15.25 -10.23
C THR A 745 13.48 14.45 -11.13
N PRO A 746 12.16 14.69 -11.08
CA PRO A 746 11.22 13.93 -11.89
C PRO A 746 11.20 14.40 -13.35
N VAL A 747 11.17 13.43 -14.26
CA VAL A 747 10.86 13.61 -15.68
C VAL A 747 9.56 12.86 -15.98
N ALA A 748 8.50 13.59 -16.32
CA ALA A 748 7.25 13.00 -16.80
C ALA A 748 7.13 13.15 -18.32
N ALA A 749 6.83 12.06 -19.03
CA ALA A 749 6.83 12.04 -20.50
C ALA A 749 5.54 11.44 -21.08
N THR A 750 5.01 12.09 -22.11
CA THR A 750 3.91 11.60 -22.94
C THR A 750 3.95 12.30 -24.31
N PHE A 751 2.87 12.25 -25.11
CA PHE A 751 2.75 13.07 -26.31
C PHE A 751 2.39 14.50 -25.91
N ALA A 752 2.92 15.48 -26.64
CA ALA A 752 2.71 16.90 -26.39
C ALA A 752 1.20 17.26 -26.34
N CYS A 753 0.38 16.66 -27.20
CA CYS A 753 -1.08 16.86 -27.18
C CYS A 753 -1.73 16.35 -25.89
N PHE A 754 -1.24 15.24 -25.30
CA PHE A 754 -1.85 14.66 -24.09
C PHE A 754 -1.49 15.41 -22.82
N LEU A 755 -0.43 16.23 -22.81
CA LEU A 755 -0.16 17.15 -21.69
C LEU A 755 -1.29 18.17 -21.48
N THR A 756 -2.11 18.44 -22.51
CA THR A 756 -3.34 19.26 -22.36
C THR A 756 -4.34 18.62 -21.39
N ARG A 757 -4.40 17.28 -21.31
CA ARG A 757 -5.22 16.52 -20.34
C ARG A 757 -4.83 16.85 -18.90
N ALA A 758 -3.55 17.16 -18.67
CA ALA A 758 -2.97 17.50 -17.37
C ALA A 758 -2.77 19.01 -17.16
N SER A 759 -3.35 19.87 -17.99
CA SER A 759 -3.13 21.33 -17.96
C SER A 759 -3.32 21.97 -16.58
N ASP A 760 -4.37 21.58 -15.83
CA ASP A 760 -4.60 22.11 -14.49
C ASP A 760 -3.61 21.58 -13.43
N PHE A 761 -3.11 20.35 -13.59
CA PHE A 761 -2.03 19.82 -12.75
C PHE A 761 -0.72 20.55 -13.01
N ILE A 762 -0.41 20.82 -14.28
CA ILE A 762 0.77 21.60 -14.69
C ILE A 762 0.67 23.03 -14.11
N ARG A 763 -0.51 23.65 -14.17
CA ARG A 763 -0.77 24.96 -13.58
C ARG A 763 -0.56 24.97 -12.06
N MET A 764 -1.11 23.99 -11.35
CA MET A 764 -0.96 23.89 -9.90
C MET A 764 0.47 23.53 -9.47
N ALA A 765 1.19 22.74 -10.27
CA ALA A 765 2.63 22.53 -10.10
C ALA A 765 3.39 23.86 -10.20
N ALA A 766 3.08 24.73 -11.16
CA ALA A 766 3.74 26.03 -11.28
C ALA A 766 3.55 26.90 -10.02
N HIS A 767 2.38 26.84 -9.40
CA HIS A 767 2.11 27.53 -8.13
C HIS A 767 2.81 26.92 -6.92
N THR A 768 3.16 25.63 -6.98
CA THR A 768 3.90 24.93 -5.91
C THR A 768 5.39 25.31 -5.91
N HIS A 769 5.90 25.81 -7.05
CA HIS A 769 7.31 26.16 -7.25
C HIS A 769 8.26 24.96 -6.99
N PRO A 770 8.08 23.82 -7.67
CA PRO A 770 8.99 22.69 -7.54
C PRO A 770 10.41 23.11 -7.90
N LYS A 771 11.40 22.56 -7.19
CA LYS A 771 12.79 22.83 -7.52
C LYS A 771 13.12 22.31 -8.92
N HIS A 772 12.76 21.07 -9.23
CA HIS A 772 12.93 20.49 -10.56
C HIS A 772 11.65 19.74 -10.95
N LEU A 773 11.12 20.01 -12.15
CA LEU A 773 10.05 19.22 -12.77
C LEU A 773 10.18 19.32 -14.29
N VAL A 774 10.62 18.23 -14.93
CA VAL A 774 10.75 18.17 -16.38
C VAL A 774 9.52 17.48 -16.96
N LEU A 775 8.90 18.13 -17.93
CA LEU A 775 7.77 17.60 -18.69
C LEU A 775 8.20 17.48 -20.15
N CYS A 776 8.27 16.25 -20.66
CA CYS A 776 8.62 16.00 -22.06
C CYS A 776 7.37 15.67 -22.88
N GLY A 777 7.10 16.51 -23.88
CA GLY A 777 6.05 16.30 -24.88
C GLY A 777 6.67 15.84 -26.19
N SER A 778 6.52 14.56 -26.53
CA SER A 778 6.92 14.04 -27.85
C SER A 778 5.82 14.26 -28.90
N HIS A 779 6.05 13.87 -30.15
CA HIS A 779 5.01 13.91 -31.20
C HIS A 779 4.40 15.32 -31.36
N CYS A 780 5.26 16.33 -31.33
CA CYS A 780 4.82 17.70 -31.48
C CYS A 780 4.53 18.05 -32.95
N GLY A 781 3.53 18.90 -33.18
CA GLY A 781 3.23 19.46 -34.50
C GLY A 781 2.59 18.51 -35.52
N ILE A 782 2.32 19.01 -36.72
CA ILE A 782 1.76 18.25 -37.84
C ILE A 782 2.79 17.29 -38.47
N SER A 783 4.08 17.52 -38.22
CA SER A 783 5.16 16.68 -38.72
C SER A 783 5.13 15.23 -38.20
N ILE A 784 4.23 14.89 -37.28
CA ILE A 784 3.99 13.49 -36.88
C ILE A 784 3.45 12.64 -38.03
N GLY A 785 2.71 13.25 -38.97
CA GLY A 785 2.15 12.58 -40.15
C GLY A 785 0.78 11.95 -39.92
N GLU A 786 0.73 10.64 -40.10
CA GLU A 786 -0.47 9.90 -40.48
C GLU A 786 -1.51 9.76 -39.35
N ASP A 787 -1.10 9.86 -38.09
CA ASP A 787 -2.01 9.75 -36.93
C ASP A 787 -3.05 10.88 -36.91
N GLY A 788 -2.72 12.04 -37.48
CA GLY A 788 -3.66 13.16 -37.63
C GLY A 788 -3.84 14.03 -36.37
N PRO A 789 -4.81 14.97 -36.39
CA PRO A 789 -4.95 16.06 -35.41
C PRO A 789 -4.97 15.62 -33.95
N SER A 790 -5.58 14.48 -33.62
CA SER A 790 -5.71 14.06 -32.21
C SER A 790 -4.37 13.77 -31.53
N GLN A 791 -3.29 13.53 -32.28
CA GLN A 791 -1.96 13.25 -31.77
C GLN A 791 -1.00 14.43 -31.96
N MET A 792 -1.41 15.48 -32.70
CA MET A 792 -0.58 16.64 -33.02
C MET A 792 -0.59 17.63 -31.85
N GLY A 793 0.53 17.76 -31.14
CA GLY A 793 0.67 18.83 -30.14
C GLY A 793 0.87 20.17 -30.82
N LEU A 794 -0.17 21.02 -30.89
CA LEU A 794 -0.14 22.31 -31.58
C LEU A 794 -0.37 23.52 -30.66
N GLU A 795 -0.76 23.31 -29.41
CA GLU A 795 -1.00 24.32 -28.38
C GLU A 795 -0.07 24.19 -27.17
N ASP A 796 0.88 23.26 -27.25
CA ASP A 796 1.75 22.87 -26.14
C ASP A 796 2.74 23.97 -25.76
N ILE A 797 3.35 24.66 -26.73
CA ILE A 797 4.24 25.80 -26.44
C ILE A 797 3.43 26.91 -25.76
N ALA A 798 2.21 27.20 -26.24
CA ALA A 798 1.33 28.20 -25.65
C ALA A 798 0.98 27.87 -24.19
N LEU A 799 0.58 26.63 -23.91
CA LEU A 799 0.28 26.13 -22.57
C LEU A 799 1.44 26.39 -21.60
N PHE A 800 2.66 26.01 -21.98
CA PHE A 800 3.81 26.13 -21.09
C PHE A 800 4.36 27.55 -21.01
N ARG A 801 4.30 28.35 -22.08
CA ARG A 801 4.71 29.77 -22.04
C ARG A 801 3.83 30.61 -21.11
N ALA A 802 2.56 30.27 -20.96
CA ALA A 802 1.63 30.96 -20.07
C ALA A 802 1.96 30.80 -18.57
N LEU A 803 2.70 29.76 -18.19
CA LEU A 803 3.03 29.48 -16.79
C LEU A 803 4.10 30.44 -16.27
N ASN A 804 3.92 31.02 -15.08
CA ASN A 804 4.97 31.86 -14.49
C ASN A 804 6.21 31.01 -14.13
N GLY A 805 7.40 31.50 -14.45
CA GLY A 805 8.67 30.84 -14.12
C GLY A 805 8.97 29.53 -14.86
N SER A 806 8.21 29.18 -15.90
CA SER A 806 8.52 28.02 -16.74
C SER A 806 9.64 28.29 -17.76
N THR A 807 10.30 27.21 -18.16
CA THR A 807 11.26 27.16 -19.28
C THR A 807 10.69 26.29 -20.41
N VAL A 808 10.84 26.69 -21.66
CA VAL A 808 10.37 25.98 -22.86
C VAL A 808 11.53 25.79 -23.83
N LEU A 809 11.91 24.53 -24.04
CA LEU A 809 13.05 24.11 -24.85
C LEU A 809 12.56 23.24 -26.01
N TYR A 810 13.06 23.49 -27.22
CA TYR A 810 12.70 22.77 -28.43
C TYR A 810 13.96 22.41 -29.26
N PRO A 811 14.60 21.26 -28.99
CA PRO A 811 15.74 20.78 -29.78
C PRO A 811 15.39 20.50 -31.25
N CYS A 812 16.30 20.82 -32.16
CA CYS A 812 16.16 20.54 -33.59
C CYS A 812 16.86 19.25 -34.06
N ASP A 813 17.82 18.73 -33.30
CA ASP A 813 18.59 17.53 -33.63
C ASP A 813 18.95 16.69 -32.40
N ALA A 814 19.67 15.58 -32.60
CA ALA A 814 20.02 14.68 -31.49
C ALA A 814 20.99 15.28 -30.47
N VAL A 815 21.97 16.09 -30.91
CA VAL A 815 22.93 16.72 -29.99
C VAL A 815 22.24 17.74 -29.11
N SER A 816 21.45 18.65 -29.71
CA SER A 816 20.66 19.63 -28.97
C SER A 816 19.63 18.95 -28.06
N ALA A 817 19.01 17.84 -28.48
CA ALA A 817 18.09 17.09 -27.65
C ALA A 817 18.76 16.52 -26.39
N GLU A 818 19.92 15.89 -26.52
CA GLU A 818 20.63 15.37 -25.33
C GLU A 818 21.06 16.51 -24.39
N ARG A 819 21.66 17.56 -24.94
CA ARG A 819 22.15 18.70 -24.15
C ARG A 819 21.02 19.47 -23.46
N LEU A 820 19.88 19.65 -24.13
CA LEU A 820 18.71 20.32 -23.53
C LEU A 820 18.00 19.43 -22.52
N THR A 821 18.07 18.10 -22.66
CA THR A 821 17.58 17.18 -21.61
C THR A 821 18.42 17.30 -20.34
N GLU A 822 19.75 17.34 -20.48
CA GLU A 822 20.68 17.61 -19.37
C GLU A 822 20.43 18.99 -18.74
N ALA A 823 20.29 20.03 -19.56
CA ALA A 823 19.97 21.37 -19.06
C ALA A 823 18.61 21.41 -18.34
N ALA A 824 17.61 20.69 -18.84
CA ALA A 824 16.29 20.61 -18.22
C ALA A 824 16.34 20.00 -16.82
N ALA A 825 17.10 18.92 -16.64
CA ALA A 825 17.26 18.27 -15.33
C ALA A 825 17.92 19.18 -14.28
N HIS A 826 18.73 20.14 -14.71
CA HIS A 826 19.46 21.06 -13.82
C HIS A 826 18.85 22.47 -13.73
N THR A 827 17.76 22.74 -14.45
CA THR A 827 17.09 24.04 -14.43
C THR A 827 16.02 24.05 -13.34
N ASP A 828 15.98 25.13 -12.57
CA ASP A 828 14.98 25.30 -11.53
C ASP A 828 13.58 25.55 -12.13
N GLY A 829 12.55 25.02 -11.47
CA GLY A 829 11.15 25.19 -11.86
C GLY A 829 10.63 24.12 -12.83
N ILE A 830 9.62 24.50 -13.61
CA ILE A 830 9.01 23.63 -14.61
C ILE A 830 9.71 23.84 -15.95
N VAL A 831 10.29 22.77 -16.49
CA VAL A 831 10.89 22.77 -17.83
C VAL A 831 10.06 21.92 -18.76
N TYR A 832 9.55 22.52 -19.83
CA TYR A 832 8.93 21.81 -20.93
C TYR A 832 9.96 21.53 -22.01
N LEU A 833 10.15 20.25 -22.35
CA LEU A 833 11.00 19.80 -23.44
C LEU A 833 10.13 19.24 -24.58
N ARG A 834 10.13 19.92 -25.72
CA ARG A 834 9.35 19.55 -26.90
C ARG A 834 10.18 18.69 -27.84
N THR A 835 9.78 17.45 -28.10
CA THR A 835 10.50 16.53 -29.00
C THR A 835 9.64 16.06 -30.17
N THR A 836 10.30 15.78 -31.30
CA THR A 836 9.64 15.52 -32.59
C THR A 836 9.75 14.04 -32.99
N ARG A 837 8.76 13.57 -33.76
CA ARG A 837 8.66 12.18 -34.24
C ARG A 837 9.63 11.84 -35.39
N PRO A 838 9.72 12.65 -36.47
CA PRO A 838 10.61 12.37 -37.60
C PRO A 838 12.09 12.36 -37.20
N LYS A 839 12.88 11.63 -37.98
CA LYS A 839 14.34 11.69 -37.87
C LYS A 839 14.84 12.97 -38.52
N THR A 840 15.61 13.76 -37.79
CA THR A 840 16.26 14.97 -38.28
C THR A 840 17.77 14.75 -38.46
N GLU A 841 18.40 15.56 -39.32
CA GLU A 841 19.84 15.51 -39.50
C GLU A 841 20.57 16.03 -38.25
N VAL A 842 21.68 15.39 -37.86
CA VAL A 842 22.56 15.89 -36.80
C VAL A 842 23.36 17.08 -37.33
N LEU A 843 23.06 18.27 -36.79
CA LEU A 843 23.57 19.56 -37.22
C LEU A 843 24.74 20.06 -36.39
N TYR A 844 24.82 19.68 -35.11
CA TYR A 844 25.81 20.22 -34.18
C TYR A 844 26.95 19.24 -33.90
N GLU A 845 28.10 19.78 -33.47
CA GLU A 845 29.19 18.97 -32.91
C GLU A 845 28.83 18.51 -31.50
N ASN A 846 29.33 17.35 -31.08
CA ASN A 846 29.00 16.79 -29.76
C ASN A 846 29.47 17.66 -28.57
N ASP A 847 30.43 18.56 -28.77
CA ASP A 847 30.92 19.52 -27.76
C ASP A 847 30.16 20.85 -27.75
N GLU A 848 29.19 21.05 -28.66
CA GLU A 848 28.33 22.23 -28.69
C GLU A 848 27.51 22.35 -27.39
N THR A 849 27.32 23.60 -26.93
CA THR A 849 26.63 23.91 -25.67
C THR A 849 25.30 24.62 -25.92
N PHE A 850 24.30 24.36 -25.08
CA PHE A 850 22.94 24.89 -25.23
C PHE A 850 22.45 25.54 -23.93
N PRO A 851 22.92 26.75 -23.59
CA PRO A 851 22.44 27.45 -22.41
C PRO A 851 20.95 27.81 -22.52
N VAL A 852 20.19 27.64 -21.43
CA VAL A 852 18.79 28.11 -21.35
C VAL A 852 18.75 29.62 -21.59
N GLY A 853 17.81 30.09 -22.42
CA GLY A 853 17.72 31.48 -22.85
C GLY A 853 18.54 31.83 -24.10
N GLY A 854 19.30 30.89 -24.65
CA GLY A 854 20.11 31.10 -25.85
C GLY A 854 19.44 30.67 -27.16
N SER A 855 20.14 30.95 -28.26
CA SER A 855 19.82 30.52 -29.62
C SER A 855 21.11 30.14 -30.38
N LYS A 856 21.00 29.57 -31.58
CA LYS A 856 22.15 29.29 -32.46
C LYS A 856 21.94 29.90 -33.84
N THR A 857 22.89 30.72 -34.29
CA THR A 857 22.92 31.22 -35.66
C THR A 857 23.64 30.21 -36.55
N LEU A 858 22.89 29.47 -37.37
CA LEU A 858 23.40 28.36 -38.19
C LEU A 858 23.92 28.80 -39.56
N ARG A 859 23.42 29.92 -40.07
CA ARG A 859 23.82 30.57 -41.32
C ARG A 859 23.81 32.07 -41.08
N GLU A 860 24.87 32.76 -41.45
CA GLU A 860 25.01 34.21 -41.35
C GLU A 860 25.99 34.72 -42.41
N SER A 861 25.72 35.90 -42.93
CA SER A 861 26.63 36.67 -43.79
C SER A 861 26.46 38.17 -43.55
N ARG A 862 27.36 38.98 -44.11
CA ARG A 862 27.22 40.45 -44.04
C ARG A 862 26.14 40.99 -44.96
N ASP A 863 25.71 40.19 -45.92
CA ASP A 863 24.78 40.57 -46.99
C ASP A 863 23.37 40.02 -46.70
N ASP A 864 23.10 39.52 -45.48
CA ASP A 864 21.81 38.91 -45.13
C ASP A 864 20.66 39.93 -45.27
N ASP A 865 19.76 39.68 -46.22
CA ASP A 865 18.59 40.49 -46.53
C ASP A 865 17.37 40.14 -45.67
N ALA A 866 17.39 38.99 -45.00
CA ALA A 866 16.31 38.51 -44.12
C ALA A 866 16.86 37.58 -43.04
N THR A 867 16.13 37.46 -41.93
CA THR A 867 16.38 36.47 -40.88
C THR A 867 15.23 35.49 -40.82
N ILE A 868 15.53 34.19 -40.90
CA ILE A 868 14.59 33.10 -40.65
C ILE A 868 14.83 32.59 -39.23
N VAL A 869 13.81 32.65 -38.37
CA VAL A 869 13.84 32.13 -37.00
C VAL A 869 12.97 30.90 -36.94
N ALA A 870 13.53 29.79 -36.49
CA ALA A 870 12.87 28.49 -36.44
C ALA A 870 13.25 27.75 -35.14
N ALA A 871 12.52 26.70 -34.80
CA ALA A 871 12.88 25.79 -33.71
C ALA A 871 12.43 24.37 -34.04
N GLY A 872 13.19 23.38 -33.60
CA GLY A 872 12.83 21.99 -33.83
C GLY A 872 12.82 21.58 -35.30
N ILE A 873 11.74 20.93 -35.74
CA ILE A 873 11.62 20.43 -37.11
C ILE A 873 11.72 21.54 -38.18
N THR A 874 11.23 22.75 -37.88
CA THR A 874 11.23 23.84 -38.87
C THR A 874 12.61 24.44 -39.10
N VAL A 875 13.61 24.15 -38.26
CA VAL A 875 15.01 24.53 -38.51
C VAL A 875 15.53 23.87 -39.78
N HIS A 876 15.15 22.61 -40.02
CA HIS A 876 15.54 21.87 -41.21
C HIS A 876 14.89 22.44 -42.47
N GLU A 877 13.62 22.85 -42.37
CA GLU A 877 12.92 23.56 -43.45
C GLU A 877 13.51 24.95 -43.72
N ALA A 878 13.93 25.67 -42.67
CA ALA A 878 14.61 26.96 -42.78
C ALA A 878 15.98 26.85 -43.47
N LEU A 879 16.76 25.79 -43.18
CA LEU A 879 18.04 25.53 -43.86
C LEU A 879 17.83 25.19 -45.34
N LYS A 880 16.83 24.37 -45.69
CA LYS A 880 16.45 24.10 -47.09
C LYS A 880 16.02 25.40 -47.81
N ALA A 881 15.24 26.24 -47.14
CA ALA A 881 14.81 27.53 -47.68
C ALA A 881 15.98 28.49 -47.88
N HIS A 882 16.95 28.54 -46.96
CA HIS A 882 18.19 29.29 -47.13
C HIS A 882 18.95 28.87 -48.41
N ASP A 883 19.12 27.57 -48.63
CA ASP A 883 19.80 27.06 -49.83
C ASP A 883 18.99 27.34 -51.12
N ALA A 884 17.67 27.39 -51.04
CA ALA A 884 16.80 27.82 -52.15
C ALA A 884 16.94 29.33 -52.45
N LEU A 885 16.87 30.18 -51.43
CA LEU A 885 16.99 31.64 -51.55
C LEU A 885 18.34 32.07 -52.13
N ARG A 886 19.44 31.35 -51.80
CA ARG A 886 20.75 31.59 -52.42
C ARG A 886 20.75 31.41 -53.93
N ARG A 887 19.93 30.49 -54.47
CA ARG A 887 19.75 30.31 -55.92
C ARG A 887 19.00 31.50 -56.56
N HIS A 888 18.25 32.25 -55.76
CA HIS A 888 17.60 33.51 -56.14
C HIS A 888 18.47 34.75 -55.85
N GLY A 889 19.71 34.57 -55.37
CA GLY A 889 20.62 35.67 -55.05
C GLY A 889 20.25 36.44 -53.79
N ILE A 890 19.44 35.86 -52.90
CA ILE A 890 19.05 36.43 -51.60
C ILE A 890 19.84 35.72 -50.51
N ALA A 891 20.52 36.48 -49.65
CA ALA A 891 21.15 35.93 -48.46
C ALA A 891 20.17 35.99 -47.29
N ALA A 892 19.98 34.88 -46.58
CA ALA A 892 19.08 34.82 -45.43
C ALA A 892 19.79 34.19 -44.24
N ARG A 893 19.77 34.86 -43.10
CA ARG A 893 20.24 34.30 -41.83
C ARG A 893 19.30 33.20 -41.35
N VAL A 894 19.82 32.16 -40.71
CA VAL A 894 18.99 31.12 -40.06
C VAL A 894 19.36 31.02 -38.58
N ILE A 895 18.37 31.19 -37.71
CA ILE A 895 18.50 31.11 -36.25
C ILE A 895 17.64 29.96 -35.73
N ASP A 896 18.27 29.01 -35.05
CA ASP A 896 17.63 28.00 -34.21
C ASP A 896 17.36 28.60 -32.82
N ALA A 897 16.11 28.99 -32.58
CA ALA A 897 15.60 29.51 -31.32
C ALA A 897 15.20 28.36 -30.38
N TYR A 898 16.15 27.47 -30.08
CA TYR A 898 15.91 26.27 -29.27
C TYR A 898 15.36 26.58 -27.88
N SER A 899 15.61 27.77 -27.32
CA SER A 899 14.98 28.25 -26.09
C SER A 899 13.87 29.23 -26.45
N VAL A 900 12.62 28.77 -26.41
CA VAL A 900 11.43 29.60 -26.70
C VAL A 900 11.04 30.46 -25.50
N LYS A 901 11.34 29.98 -24.29
CA LYS A 901 11.20 30.73 -23.05
C LYS A 901 12.25 30.26 -22.02
N PRO A 902 13.06 31.16 -21.43
CA PRO A 902 13.31 32.52 -21.91
C PRO A 902 13.84 32.50 -23.35
N ILE A 903 13.60 33.55 -24.11
CA ILE A 903 14.05 33.66 -25.50
C ILE A 903 15.31 34.54 -25.59
N ASP A 904 16.17 34.28 -26.56
CA ASP A 904 17.42 35.04 -26.78
C ASP A 904 17.16 36.45 -27.32
N VAL A 905 16.87 37.38 -26.41
CA VAL A 905 16.53 38.77 -26.73
C VAL A 905 17.64 39.48 -27.50
N GLU A 906 18.90 39.25 -27.14
CA GLU A 906 20.03 39.96 -27.73
C GLU A 906 20.25 39.56 -29.19
N THR A 907 20.32 38.26 -29.46
CA THR A 907 20.54 37.75 -30.81
C THR A 907 19.39 38.12 -31.74
N LEU A 908 18.15 37.98 -31.29
CA LEU A 908 16.97 38.29 -32.10
C LEU A 908 16.87 39.79 -32.45
N ARG A 909 17.12 40.68 -31.48
CA ARG A 909 17.14 42.13 -31.76
C ARG A 909 18.29 42.54 -32.66
N ARG A 910 19.47 41.91 -32.52
CA ARG A 910 20.59 42.14 -33.44
C ARG A 910 20.21 41.74 -34.87
N ALA A 911 19.68 40.54 -35.04
CA ALA A 911 19.26 40.03 -36.34
C ALA A 911 18.18 40.92 -36.99
N ALA A 912 17.17 41.33 -36.22
CA ALA A 912 16.13 42.23 -36.70
C ALA A 912 16.67 43.58 -37.19
N ARG A 913 17.62 44.20 -36.46
CA ARG A 913 18.25 45.46 -36.90
C ARG A 913 19.11 45.31 -38.15
N GLU A 914 19.80 44.18 -38.27
CA GLU A 914 20.72 43.91 -39.38
C GLU A 914 19.98 43.54 -40.67
N THR A 915 18.93 42.72 -40.59
CA THR A 915 18.25 42.20 -41.78
C THR A 915 16.92 42.89 -42.08
N ARG A 916 16.32 43.61 -41.14
CA ARG A 916 15.02 44.33 -41.22
C ARG A 916 13.78 43.50 -41.54
N HIS A 917 13.93 42.33 -42.14
CA HIS A 917 12.88 41.35 -42.40
C HIS A 917 13.13 40.12 -41.56
N VAL A 918 12.12 39.72 -40.79
CA VAL A 918 12.16 38.53 -39.94
C VAL A 918 10.99 37.61 -40.32
N VAL A 919 11.30 36.39 -40.71
CA VAL A 919 10.32 35.32 -40.92
C VAL A 919 10.46 34.32 -39.78
N VAL A 920 9.41 34.14 -38.99
CA VAL A 920 9.34 33.09 -37.97
C VAL A 920 8.52 31.95 -38.52
N VAL A 921 9.02 30.72 -38.39
CA VAL A 921 8.33 29.51 -38.84
C VAL A 921 8.27 28.46 -37.73
N GLU A 922 7.07 27.97 -37.44
CA GLU A 922 6.84 27.00 -36.37
C GLU A 922 5.79 25.93 -36.73
N ASP A 923 6.02 24.71 -36.24
CA ASP A 923 5.07 23.60 -36.31
C ASP A 923 4.21 23.59 -35.04
N HIS A 924 3.34 24.60 -34.94
CA HIS A 924 2.47 24.93 -33.80
C HIS A 924 1.32 25.83 -34.34
N TRP A 925 0.24 26.00 -33.56
CA TRP A 925 -0.75 27.05 -33.82
C TRP A 925 -0.09 28.43 -33.85
N ILE A 926 -0.67 29.37 -34.60
CA ILE A 926 -0.11 30.72 -34.68
C ILE A 926 -0.11 31.49 -33.35
N ASP A 927 -1.03 31.18 -32.45
CA ASP A 927 -1.20 31.88 -31.19
C ASP A 927 -0.41 31.22 -30.05
N GLY A 928 0.31 32.04 -29.29
CA GLY A 928 1.06 31.62 -28.11
C GLY A 928 2.34 30.84 -28.38
N GLY A 929 2.74 30.66 -29.64
CA GLY A 929 3.95 29.93 -30.04
C GLY A 929 5.25 30.74 -30.05
N LEU A 930 6.23 30.27 -30.83
CA LEU A 930 7.52 30.92 -31.09
C LEU A 930 7.33 32.30 -31.76
N GLY A 931 6.39 32.41 -32.69
CA GLY A 931 6.06 33.65 -33.40
C GLY A 931 5.67 34.78 -32.44
N ASP A 932 4.85 34.48 -31.43
CA ASP A 932 4.50 35.45 -30.38
C ASP A 932 5.67 35.75 -29.44
N ALA A 933 6.53 34.76 -29.16
CA ALA A 933 7.72 34.97 -28.34
C ALA A 933 8.71 35.93 -29.02
N VAL A 934 8.94 35.75 -30.32
CA VAL A 934 9.77 36.64 -31.14
C VAL A 934 9.10 38.01 -31.28
N ALA A 935 7.80 38.06 -31.60
CA ALA A 935 7.07 39.33 -31.76
C ALA A 935 7.18 40.23 -30.52
N ALA A 936 7.06 39.65 -29.33
CA ALA A 936 7.20 40.37 -28.06
C ALA A 936 8.58 40.99 -27.83
N VAL A 937 9.63 40.44 -28.46
CA VAL A 937 11.02 40.93 -28.35
C VAL A 937 11.33 42.03 -29.35
N LEU A 938 10.80 41.91 -30.57
CA LEU A 938 11.12 42.79 -31.69
C LEU A 938 10.49 44.18 -31.57
N ASP A 939 9.34 44.34 -30.92
CA ASP A 939 8.68 45.65 -30.65
C ASP A 939 8.61 46.60 -31.87
N GLY A 940 8.47 46.05 -33.09
CA GLY A 940 8.41 46.82 -34.34
C GLY A 940 9.75 47.15 -35.02
N ASP A 941 10.88 46.63 -34.51
CA ASP A 941 12.22 46.82 -35.08
C ASP A 941 12.42 46.22 -36.49
N ALA A 942 11.50 45.36 -36.95
CA ALA A 942 11.56 44.68 -38.24
C ALA A 942 10.17 44.34 -38.81
N ASP A 943 10.05 44.16 -40.13
CA ASP A 943 8.89 43.52 -40.76
C ASP A 943 8.86 42.04 -40.35
N LEU A 944 7.88 41.69 -39.52
CA LEU A 944 7.73 40.35 -38.97
C LEU A 944 6.64 39.57 -39.71
N ARG A 945 7.02 38.45 -40.32
CA ARG A 945 6.09 37.47 -40.88
C ARG A 945 6.10 36.19 -40.07
N ARG A 946 4.90 35.66 -39.79
CA ARG A 946 4.70 34.44 -39.00
C ARG A 946 4.06 33.36 -39.86
N LEU A 947 4.79 32.26 -40.04
CA LEU A 947 4.35 31.03 -40.67
C LEU A 947 4.11 29.99 -39.58
N ALA A 948 2.88 29.51 -39.50
CA ALA A 948 2.40 28.59 -38.48
C ALA A 948 1.15 27.87 -39.01
N VAL A 949 0.73 26.82 -38.32
CA VAL A 949 -0.53 26.14 -38.63
C VAL A 949 -1.70 27.08 -38.30
N ARG A 950 -2.63 27.23 -39.24
CA ARG A 950 -3.78 28.16 -39.12
C ARG A 950 -5.14 27.51 -39.32
N ASP A 951 -5.16 26.35 -39.95
CA ASP A 951 -6.36 25.58 -40.24
C ASP A 951 -6.26 24.20 -39.57
N GLU A 952 -7.40 23.58 -39.28
CA GLU A 952 -7.47 22.23 -38.71
C GLU A 952 -6.60 21.24 -39.52
N PRO A 953 -5.64 20.56 -38.88
CA PRO A 953 -4.77 19.62 -39.57
C PRO A 953 -5.50 18.32 -39.92
N ARG A 954 -4.82 17.43 -40.65
CA ARG A 954 -5.35 16.14 -41.07
C ARG A 954 -4.25 15.08 -41.12
N SER A 955 -4.62 13.83 -41.26
CA SER A 955 -3.68 12.77 -41.62
C SER A 955 -3.10 12.97 -43.02
N GLY A 956 -1.79 12.75 -43.15
CA GLY A 956 -1.02 12.79 -44.39
C GLY A 956 0.46 12.50 -44.14
N ASP A 957 1.25 12.41 -45.21
CA ASP A 957 2.71 12.37 -45.09
C ASP A 957 3.22 13.68 -44.46
N ALA A 958 4.28 13.60 -43.65
CA ALA A 958 4.79 14.76 -42.93
C ALA A 958 5.19 15.91 -43.86
N GLU A 959 5.84 15.63 -44.99
CA GLU A 959 6.27 16.68 -45.95
C GLU A 959 5.06 17.31 -46.65
N GLU A 960 4.06 16.49 -47.03
CA GLU A 960 2.81 16.97 -47.62
C GLU A 960 2.03 17.88 -46.64
N LEU A 961 2.06 17.57 -45.35
CA LEU A 961 1.42 18.38 -44.32
C LEU A 961 2.15 19.71 -44.14
N LEU A 962 3.49 19.72 -44.03
CA LEU A 962 4.26 20.96 -43.92
C LEU A 962 3.99 21.90 -45.10
N GLU A 963 3.91 21.35 -46.32
CA GLU A 963 3.57 22.10 -47.54
C GLU A 963 2.14 22.65 -47.48
N ARG A 964 1.16 21.77 -47.19
CA ARG A 964 -0.27 22.12 -47.16
C ARG A 964 -0.58 23.24 -46.16
N TYR A 965 0.08 23.22 -45.00
CA TYR A 965 -0.17 24.17 -43.91
C TYR A 965 0.81 25.35 -43.92
N GLY A 966 1.60 25.52 -44.98
CA GLY A 966 2.37 26.74 -45.23
C GLY A 966 3.58 26.91 -44.31
N ILE A 967 4.20 25.82 -43.87
CA ILE A 967 5.40 25.83 -43.01
C ILE A 967 6.57 25.01 -43.58
N SER A 968 6.48 24.58 -44.84
CA SER A 968 7.57 23.95 -45.59
C SER A 968 8.66 24.93 -45.99
N SER A 969 9.80 24.40 -46.45
CA SER A 969 10.88 25.21 -47.06
C SER A 969 10.39 26.08 -48.21
N HIS A 970 9.42 25.61 -49.00
CA HIS A 970 8.84 26.41 -50.09
C HIS A 970 8.04 27.60 -49.55
N ALA A 971 7.20 27.38 -48.53
CA ALA A 971 6.45 28.46 -47.90
C ALA A 971 7.36 29.53 -47.27
N ILE A 972 8.45 29.10 -46.62
CA ILE A 972 9.47 30.00 -46.04
C ILE A 972 10.14 30.83 -47.15
N GLU A 973 10.56 30.20 -48.24
CA GLU A 973 11.15 30.87 -49.40
C GLU A 973 10.20 31.94 -49.97
N GLN A 974 8.92 31.59 -50.19
CA GLN A 974 7.92 32.54 -50.69
C GLN A 974 7.69 33.71 -49.73
N ALA A 975 7.68 33.45 -48.42
CA ALA A 975 7.51 34.50 -47.42
C ALA A 975 8.66 35.52 -47.44
N VAL A 976 9.92 35.07 -47.58
CA VAL A 976 11.09 35.94 -47.70
C VAL A 976 11.06 36.74 -49.01
N LEU A 977 10.79 36.08 -50.14
CA LEU A 977 10.70 36.73 -51.46
C LEU A 977 9.64 37.85 -51.48
N ALA A 978 8.50 37.61 -50.83
CA ALA A 978 7.43 38.59 -50.77
C ALA A 978 7.71 39.77 -49.82
N SER A 979 8.64 39.66 -48.85
CA SER A 979 9.12 40.80 -48.05
C SER A 979 10.02 41.72 -48.88
N GLN A 980 10.94 41.12 -49.66
CA GLN A 980 11.85 41.85 -50.56
C GLN A 980 11.12 42.59 -51.69
N SER A 981 10.02 42.01 -52.19
CA SER A 981 9.21 42.60 -53.25
C SER A 981 8.42 43.83 -52.81
N ALA A 982 8.08 43.94 -51.53
CA ALA A 982 7.36 45.07 -50.97
C ALA A 982 8.26 46.32 -50.86
N GLU A 983 9.53 46.15 -50.47
CA GLU A 983 10.50 47.26 -50.43
C GLU A 983 10.83 47.81 -51.81
N ARG A 984 10.99 46.96 -52.83
CA ARG A 984 11.24 47.40 -54.22
C ARG A 984 10.05 48.14 -54.88
N ARG A 985 8.86 48.13 -54.28
CA ARG A 985 7.70 48.92 -54.75
C ARG A 985 7.56 50.26 -54.02
N ILE A 986 8.26 50.44 -52.90
CA ILE A 986 8.22 51.67 -52.07
C ILE A 986 9.46 52.54 -52.34
N ALA A 987 10.59 51.93 -52.72
CA ALA A 987 11.74 52.59 -53.33
C ALA A 987 11.50 52.90 -54.82
#